data_AF-U2FQ17-F1
#
_entry.id   AF-U2FQ17-F1
#
_cell.length_a   1.000
_cell.length_b   1.000
_cell.length_c   1.000
_cell.angle_alpha   90.00
_cell.angle_beta   90.00
_cell.angle_gamma   90.00
#
_symmetry.space_group_name_H-M   'P 1'
#
loop_
_entity.id
_entity.type
_entity.pdbx_description
1 polymer ?
#
loop_
_entity_poly.entity_id
_entity_poly.type
_entity_poly.pdbx_seq_one_letter_code
_entity_poly.pdbx_strand_id
1 'polypeptide(L)'
;MKKFKLFSLVFMLLFSLTLAACKDKPEDTTDNKSETIQAALDNIDLGDLSGVLEDFTLPASDENGTTFAWTSSDETVLEIDEENNLAIVHRPEEGQDDVEVTLTVTGNIGIISESDTFTVKVLAFPEGEALKLAEAKKVLDLPLHDFDEVIEPNFVAPVKSHLYDQISITWAIVPKTDLTEPADDASDDDKAYYNNYDESVVSLGSPTNEGLSVTVNRPSNADKNVRLVATLTIVLADGVAEEQVTKEFELVVKQTPADDAGKVAEAITLLQLWGLDIVMSDITLPTTGHYDTDITWASNNTDVISISSSGDTGVVTRPNENTAVTLTATVATGSESQTKSFVAIVVGTDSTFTYRTTTTNIDNINPQFTTDAREGDMIDYMTAGLFEGDFDWAASGVSEGDFSNAAALEFNYLPTMAAEMPIDVHADDADKAGTVWQVKLRDDLRWQDDPRWADGTWTNTDPTIDVDDFMYAYKMLLDPKLLNGRASVLYSDIPVVNAETYYKQGTGYKGCDVTVETTDDAGATTTETSLDTSIVEEDCVDTKVDTDNGETARTKVDWPATFDFANVGIKKIDNLTFEFTLESAMTSWDFREQLASGITGPVHEELYEAGMNDTRTKTTYGTNVNEILAYGEFKLNSWQDDVNLYFEKNEHFIEADEYNFDFVRVDLIEDQGNRIEEFKKGRLDVVGAGGKYYPDFKDHPNIKLSPVTTTFRWATNIGERGDGNTNPMMKYDKFRQAIYYAVDREEMSATVNSPSIAQQGLLSPEYVIHYTETQSYRSTDQGKSVFDGKSPETTGYNPTLAKQLFEEAYAEAVAAGDITDGDEVYVELSMLDAESNWTSNEWVKSKIEEALDALPGGSNADKFEFKIQPYSSEALNGAVADNNFDIVFYGWTGVKFDPIALMGWVWNENFAYMHENGWTPGAWDITVDLPNYNAGKDITTETRTFNEWFEATQSGGDLYDPYPGFEEDLLNICAAMEKALIDEVIAIPLFTSVNTAAYSDRVVFENPEYHPWMGWGGMKYMYLNQSDQEIKGE
;
A
#
# COMPACT_ATOMS: atom_id res chain seq x y z
N MET A 1 -28.24 -73.32 -25.04
CA MET A 1 -26.99 -74.02 -24.66
C MET A 1 -26.13 -73.03 -23.86
N LYS A 2 -25.33 -73.52 -22.89
CA LYS A 2 -24.13 -72.90 -22.25
C LYS A 2 -24.09 -71.38 -21.95
N LYS A 3 -23.97 -71.06 -20.63
CA LYS A 3 -23.09 -70.06 -19.95
C LYS A 3 -22.96 -68.62 -20.54
N PHE A 4 -23.09 -67.50 -19.81
CA PHE A 4 -23.43 -67.22 -18.39
C PHE A 4 -24.11 -65.81 -18.26
N LYS A 5 -24.59 -65.42 -17.06
CA LYS A 5 -25.51 -64.29 -16.75
C LYS A 5 -25.26 -63.70 -15.34
N LEU A 6 -25.79 -62.54 -14.88
CA LEU A 6 -26.40 -61.28 -15.43
C LEU A 6 -26.89 -60.39 -14.23
N PHE A 7 -27.38 -59.17 -14.48
CA PHE A 7 -28.26 -58.30 -13.63
C PHE A 7 -27.64 -57.32 -12.59
N SER A 8 -27.74 -56.02 -12.89
CA SER A 8 -28.57 -54.95 -12.24
C SER A 8 -28.87 -54.88 -10.72
N LEU A 9 -28.73 -53.65 -10.21
CA LEU A 9 -29.67 -52.86 -9.35
C LEU A 9 -29.79 -53.12 -7.82
N VAL A 10 -29.84 -51.99 -7.07
CA VAL A 10 -30.34 -51.75 -5.69
C VAL A 10 -29.48 -52.20 -4.48
N PHE A 11 -29.63 -51.43 -3.38
CA PHE A 11 -29.11 -51.57 -2.01
C PHE A 11 -27.62 -51.20 -1.82
N MET A 12 -27.24 -50.06 -1.25
CA MET A 12 -27.71 -49.32 -0.05
C MET A 12 -27.41 -50.04 1.27
N LEU A 13 -26.91 -49.27 2.24
CA LEU A 13 -26.65 -49.56 3.66
C LEU A 13 -25.33 -50.23 4.08
N LEU A 14 -24.66 -49.50 4.98
CA LEU A 14 -23.97 -49.97 6.19
C LEU A 14 -22.74 -50.88 6.05
N PHE A 15 -21.58 -50.29 6.34
CA PHE A 15 -20.80 -50.76 7.48
C PHE A 15 -20.52 -49.62 8.45
N SER A 16 -21.50 -49.34 9.31
CA SER A 16 -21.29 -48.59 10.54
C SER A 16 -20.53 -49.45 11.56
N LEU A 17 -19.63 -48.82 12.33
CA LEU A 17 -19.12 -49.21 13.67
C LEU A 17 -19.42 -50.64 14.18
N THR A 18 -18.38 -51.38 14.59
CA THR A 18 -18.11 -51.58 16.04
C THR A 18 -16.80 -52.35 16.34
N LEU A 19 -15.97 -51.70 17.16
CA LEU A 19 -15.15 -52.24 18.27
C LEU A 19 -14.30 -53.52 18.10
N ALA A 20 -12.99 -53.27 18.14
CA ALA A 20 -12.07 -53.68 19.22
C ALA A 20 -11.42 -55.10 19.24
N ALA A 21 -10.14 -55.04 19.64
CA ALA A 21 -9.32 -56.08 20.28
C ALA A 21 -8.81 -57.26 19.43
N CYS A 22 -7.67 -57.05 18.77
CA CYS A 22 -6.38 -57.72 19.07
C CYS A 22 -5.27 -57.01 18.27
N LYS A 23 -4.41 -56.18 18.87
CA LYS A 23 -3.35 -56.50 19.83
C LYS A 23 -2.14 -57.23 19.20
N ASP A 24 -1.04 -56.49 19.16
CA ASP A 24 0.36 -56.90 19.05
C ASP A 24 0.72 -57.91 17.95
N LYS A 25 1.14 -57.37 16.81
CA LYS A 25 2.11 -58.03 15.94
C LYS A 25 3.17 -56.98 15.57
N PRO A 26 4.47 -57.18 15.89
CA PRO A 26 5.50 -56.32 15.36
C PRO A 26 5.59 -56.60 13.86
N GLU A 27 5.21 -55.62 13.05
CA GLU A 27 5.43 -55.67 11.61
C GLU A 27 6.84 -55.22 11.24
N ASP A 28 7.21 -55.54 10.01
CA ASP A 28 8.59 -55.68 9.56
C ASP A 28 9.38 -54.39 9.75
N THR A 29 10.64 -54.47 10.20
CA THR A 29 11.51 -53.30 10.45
C THR A 29 12.02 -52.63 9.16
N THR A 30 11.30 -52.84 8.06
CA THR A 30 11.71 -52.63 6.68
C THR A 30 10.72 -51.69 5.99
N ASP A 31 9.42 -51.99 6.03
CA ASP A 31 8.36 -51.16 5.44
C ASP A 31 8.28 -49.78 6.12
N ASN A 32 8.24 -49.74 7.45
CA ASN A 32 8.21 -48.48 8.22
C ASN A 32 9.45 -47.58 7.96
N LYS A 33 10.58 -48.16 7.52
CA LYS A 33 11.76 -47.37 7.14
C LYS A 33 11.67 -46.82 5.73
N SER A 34 11.11 -47.58 4.78
CA SER A 34 10.82 -47.09 3.43
C SER A 34 9.83 -45.93 3.49
N GLU A 35 8.76 -46.07 4.29
CA GLU A 35 7.79 -44.97 4.56
C GLU A 35 8.46 -43.75 5.22
N THR A 36 9.36 -43.95 6.20
CA THR A 36 10.12 -42.83 6.81
C THR A 36 11.04 -42.15 5.80
N ILE A 37 11.75 -42.91 4.96
CA ILE A 37 12.65 -42.35 3.94
C ILE A 37 11.84 -41.59 2.88
N GLN A 38 10.71 -42.14 2.39
CA GLN A 38 9.89 -41.44 1.41
C GLN A 38 9.33 -40.14 1.97
N ALA A 39 8.80 -40.15 3.21
CA ALA A 39 8.40 -38.91 3.87
C ALA A 39 9.57 -37.92 4.05
N ALA A 40 10.80 -38.40 4.24
CA ALA A 40 11.98 -37.53 4.29
C ALA A 40 12.36 -36.96 2.91
N LEU A 41 12.11 -37.68 1.82
CA LEU A 41 12.33 -37.23 0.44
C LEU A 41 11.26 -36.22 -0.01
N ASP A 42 9.98 -36.50 0.28
CA ASP A 42 8.82 -35.66 -0.04
C ASP A 42 8.89 -34.27 0.64
N ASN A 43 9.72 -34.13 1.70
CA ASN A 43 9.94 -32.90 2.47
C ASN A 43 11.21 -32.13 2.06
N ILE A 44 11.93 -32.55 1.01
CA ILE A 44 13.10 -31.80 0.54
C ILE A 44 12.63 -30.71 -0.41
N ASP A 45 12.72 -29.46 0.07
CA ASP A 45 12.66 -28.28 -0.77
C ASP A 45 14.09 -27.80 -1.11
N LEU A 46 14.26 -27.31 -2.33
CA LEU A 46 15.50 -26.74 -2.88
C LEU A 46 15.28 -25.34 -3.49
N GLY A 47 14.08 -24.77 -3.36
CA GLY A 47 13.69 -23.50 -3.97
C GLY A 47 13.30 -23.63 -5.46
N ASP A 48 13.24 -22.50 -6.17
CA ASP A 48 12.93 -22.50 -7.60
C ASP A 48 14.11 -23.04 -8.43
N LEU A 49 13.87 -24.15 -9.10
CA LEU A 49 14.83 -24.83 -9.97
C LEU A 49 14.61 -24.53 -11.46
N SER A 50 13.70 -23.62 -11.83
CA SER A 50 13.31 -23.33 -13.22
C SER A 50 14.20 -22.31 -13.95
N GLY A 51 15.03 -21.59 -13.21
CA GLY A 51 15.93 -20.55 -13.74
C GLY A 51 17.23 -20.41 -12.95
N VAL A 52 17.87 -21.52 -12.59
CA VAL A 52 19.03 -21.52 -11.68
C VAL A 52 20.24 -20.83 -12.31
N LEU A 53 20.81 -19.87 -11.56
CA LEU A 53 21.97 -19.07 -11.94
C LEU A 53 23.18 -19.27 -10.99
N GLU A 54 22.96 -19.84 -9.82
CA GLU A 54 23.89 -19.83 -8.67
C GLU A 54 23.86 -21.16 -7.91
N ASP A 55 24.93 -21.47 -7.19
CA ASP A 55 25.07 -22.66 -6.35
C ASP A 55 23.99 -22.70 -5.24
N PHE A 56 23.51 -23.91 -4.90
CA PHE A 56 22.49 -24.10 -3.86
C PHE A 56 22.81 -25.27 -2.92
N THR A 57 22.42 -25.14 -1.66
CA THR A 57 22.70 -26.14 -0.61
C THR A 57 21.83 -27.37 -0.74
N LEU A 58 22.40 -28.53 -0.45
CA LEU A 58 21.72 -29.82 -0.44
C LEU A 58 21.61 -30.32 1.01
N PRO A 59 20.45 -30.82 1.48
CA PRO A 59 20.35 -31.38 2.81
C PRO A 59 21.14 -32.69 2.91
N ALA A 60 21.94 -32.83 3.98
CA ALA A 60 22.75 -34.01 4.26
C ALA A 60 21.97 -35.11 5.02
N SER A 61 21.01 -34.71 5.86
CA SER A 61 20.17 -35.60 6.66
C SER A 61 18.95 -34.89 7.24
N ASP A 62 17.94 -35.65 7.64
CA ASP A 62 16.76 -35.14 8.36
C ASP A 62 16.85 -35.34 9.89
N GLU A 63 15.86 -34.79 10.61
CA GLU A 63 15.68 -34.94 12.06
C GLU A 63 15.42 -36.40 12.52
N ASN A 64 14.98 -37.28 11.62
CA ASN A 64 14.66 -38.69 11.89
C ASN A 64 15.87 -39.62 11.70
N GLY A 65 17.00 -39.11 11.22
CA GLY A 65 18.23 -39.88 10.98
C GLY A 65 18.29 -40.58 9.61
N THR A 66 17.48 -40.14 8.65
CA THR A 66 17.65 -40.39 7.22
C THR A 66 18.85 -39.60 6.73
N THR A 67 19.84 -40.25 6.11
CA THR A 67 20.98 -39.56 5.46
C THR A 67 20.77 -39.54 3.95
N PHE A 68 20.87 -38.36 3.36
CA PHE A 68 20.73 -38.16 1.92
C PHE A 68 22.07 -38.27 1.20
N ALA A 69 22.03 -38.80 -0.01
CA ALA A 69 23.15 -38.82 -0.95
C ALA A 69 22.64 -38.31 -2.30
N TRP A 70 23.37 -37.40 -2.92
CA TRP A 70 22.93 -36.65 -4.09
C TRP A 70 23.75 -37.02 -5.32
N THR A 71 23.10 -37.08 -6.48
CA THR A 71 23.75 -37.39 -7.77
C THR A 71 23.11 -36.58 -8.89
N SER A 72 23.91 -36.04 -9.79
CA SER A 72 23.45 -35.28 -10.95
C SER A 72 23.41 -36.16 -12.21
N SER A 73 22.43 -35.93 -13.08
CA SER A 73 22.44 -36.56 -14.42
C SER A 73 23.54 -36.01 -15.33
N ASP A 74 24.04 -34.81 -15.04
CA ASP A 74 25.16 -34.17 -15.72
C ASP A 74 26.01 -33.35 -14.73
N GLU A 75 27.03 -34.00 -14.14
CA GLU A 75 28.01 -33.35 -13.26
C GLU A 75 28.89 -32.31 -13.98
N THR A 76 28.75 -32.10 -15.29
CA THR A 76 29.41 -31.00 -16.01
C THR A 76 28.57 -29.72 -16.08
N VAL A 77 27.31 -29.77 -15.64
CA VAL A 77 26.39 -28.63 -15.54
C VAL A 77 25.92 -28.41 -14.08
N LEU A 78 25.84 -29.49 -13.29
CA LEU A 78 25.52 -29.43 -11.87
C LEU A 78 26.39 -30.44 -11.11
N GLU A 79 27.54 -29.98 -10.60
CA GLU A 79 28.49 -30.79 -9.82
C GLU A 79 28.03 -30.92 -8.36
N ILE A 80 28.26 -32.07 -7.73
CA ILE A 80 27.83 -32.35 -6.34
C ILE A 80 29.05 -32.38 -5.43
N ASP A 81 29.15 -31.41 -4.52
CA ASP A 81 30.15 -31.41 -3.45
C ASP A 81 29.57 -32.10 -2.20
N GLU A 82 29.87 -33.39 -2.05
CA GLU A 82 29.50 -34.20 -0.89
C GLU A 82 30.20 -33.78 0.43
N GLU A 83 31.32 -33.03 0.39
CA GLU A 83 32.04 -32.62 1.61
C GLU A 83 31.41 -31.37 2.23
N ASN A 84 30.86 -30.46 1.41
CA ASN A 84 30.19 -29.24 1.84
C ASN A 84 28.65 -29.28 1.72
N ASN A 85 28.09 -30.31 1.07
CA ASN A 85 26.66 -30.46 0.75
C ASN A 85 26.14 -29.32 -0.15
N LEU A 86 26.79 -29.13 -1.29
CA LEU A 86 26.48 -28.06 -2.25
C LEU A 86 26.26 -28.65 -3.65
N ALA A 87 25.28 -28.14 -4.37
CA ALA A 87 25.17 -28.29 -5.82
C ALA A 87 25.84 -27.08 -6.48
N ILE A 88 26.96 -27.32 -7.17
CA ILE A 88 27.77 -26.31 -7.85
C ILE A 88 27.27 -26.18 -9.29
N VAL A 89 26.86 -24.98 -9.70
CA VAL A 89 26.17 -24.71 -10.96
C VAL A 89 27.14 -24.25 -12.03
N HIS A 90 27.42 -25.13 -12.99
CA HIS A 90 28.26 -24.85 -14.16
C HIS A 90 27.39 -24.42 -15.34
N ARG A 91 27.11 -23.11 -15.45
CA ARG A 91 26.24 -22.55 -16.49
C ARG A 91 26.76 -22.81 -17.93
N PRO A 92 25.87 -23.12 -18.90
CA PRO A 92 26.25 -23.30 -20.31
C PRO A 92 26.97 -22.07 -20.90
N GLU A 93 28.00 -22.33 -21.73
CA GLU A 93 28.75 -21.29 -22.44
C GLU A 93 27.86 -20.35 -23.28
N GLU A 94 28.32 -19.12 -23.51
CA GLU A 94 27.62 -18.10 -24.30
C GLU A 94 27.14 -18.62 -25.67
N GLY A 95 25.86 -18.39 -25.98
CA GLY A 95 25.23 -18.85 -27.22
C GLY A 95 24.92 -20.34 -27.27
N GLN A 96 24.98 -21.06 -26.14
CA GLN A 96 24.26 -22.32 -25.95
C GLN A 96 22.82 -22.07 -25.48
N ASP A 97 21.96 -23.07 -25.67
CA ASP A 97 20.63 -23.10 -25.05
C ASP A 97 20.75 -23.40 -23.54
N ASP A 98 19.73 -23.03 -22.76
CA ASP A 98 19.60 -23.44 -21.35
C ASP A 98 19.63 -24.98 -21.21
N VAL A 99 20.20 -25.49 -20.11
CA VAL A 99 20.33 -26.94 -19.90
C VAL A 99 19.51 -27.41 -18.70
N GLU A 100 18.63 -28.37 -18.94
CA GLU A 100 17.91 -29.10 -17.89
C GLU A 100 18.72 -30.32 -17.42
N VAL A 101 18.94 -30.41 -16.12
CA VAL A 101 19.66 -31.49 -15.42
C VAL A 101 18.71 -32.16 -14.43
N THR A 102 18.69 -33.48 -14.37
CA THR A 102 17.95 -34.22 -13.34
C THR A 102 18.85 -34.45 -12.13
N LEU A 103 18.54 -33.77 -11.02
CA LEU A 103 19.18 -33.97 -9.73
C LEU A 103 18.45 -35.09 -8.97
N THR A 104 19.15 -36.14 -8.58
CA THR A 104 18.59 -37.32 -7.89
C THR A 104 19.09 -37.38 -6.46
N VAL A 105 18.16 -37.44 -5.50
CA VAL A 105 18.44 -37.71 -4.09
C VAL A 105 18.16 -39.17 -3.75
N THR A 106 19.00 -39.77 -2.91
CA THR A 106 18.78 -41.09 -2.31
C THR A 106 18.83 -40.96 -0.79
N GLY A 107 17.69 -41.13 -0.13
CA GLY A 107 17.59 -41.15 1.33
C GLY A 107 17.90 -42.55 1.87
N ASN A 108 18.59 -42.65 3.00
CA ASN A 108 19.08 -43.92 3.55
C ASN A 108 18.81 -44.05 5.06
N ILE A 109 18.26 -45.20 5.49
CA ILE A 109 18.22 -45.61 6.91
C ILE A 109 18.82 -47.03 7.06
N GLY A 110 20.16 -47.08 7.16
CA GLY A 110 20.92 -48.30 7.43
C GLY A 110 21.25 -49.13 6.19
N ILE A 111 20.31 -49.96 5.71
CA ILE A 111 20.45 -50.73 4.45
C ILE A 111 19.24 -50.60 3.52
N ILE A 112 18.29 -49.73 3.89
CA ILE A 112 17.09 -49.41 3.12
C ILE A 112 17.30 -48.01 2.56
N SER A 113 16.95 -47.84 1.29
CA SER A 113 17.15 -46.62 0.53
C SER A 113 15.99 -46.46 -0.47
N GLU A 114 15.42 -45.26 -0.54
CA GLU A 114 14.52 -44.83 -1.61
C GLU A 114 15.15 -43.60 -2.29
N SER A 115 14.62 -43.18 -3.44
CA SER A 115 15.17 -42.06 -4.21
C SER A 115 14.07 -41.26 -4.90
N ASP A 116 14.29 -39.95 -5.04
CA ASP A 116 13.45 -39.03 -5.81
C ASP A 116 14.30 -38.09 -6.68
N THR A 117 13.66 -37.33 -7.57
CA THR A 117 14.31 -36.54 -8.61
C THR A 117 13.71 -35.15 -8.80
N PHE A 118 14.58 -34.15 -8.88
CA PHE A 118 14.28 -32.76 -9.23
C PHE A 118 14.75 -32.45 -10.65
N THR A 119 14.06 -31.54 -11.34
CA THR A 119 14.51 -30.99 -12.63
C THR A 119 15.09 -29.60 -12.38
N VAL A 120 16.38 -29.42 -12.67
CA VAL A 120 17.13 -28.17 -12.51
C VAL A 120 17.41 -27.59 -13.90
N LYS A 121 16.78 -26.46 -14.24
CA LYS A 121 17.05 -25.72 -15.47
C LYS A 121 18.07 -24.62 -15.20
N VAL A 122 19.30 -24.87 -15.62
CA VAL A 122 20.43 -23.93 -15.52
C VAL A 122 20.42 -23.03 -16.75
N LEU A 123 20.32 -21.72 -16.54
CA LEU A 123 20.25 -20.76 -17.66
C LEU A 123 21.63 -20.50 -18.27
N ALA A 124 21.70 -20.43 -19.60
CA ALA A 124 22.93 -20.08 -20.32
C ALA A 124 23.36 -18.63 -20.04
N PHE A 125 24.63 -18.29 -20.31
CA PHE A 125 25.07 -16.90 -20.23
C PHE A 125 24.42 -16.03 -21.34
N PRO A 126 23.91 -14.83 -21.03
CA PRO A 126 23.25 -13.97 -22.00
C PRO A 126 24.22 -13.51 -23.11
N GLU A 127 23.69 -13.42 -24.34
CA GLU A 127 24.44 -13.03 -25.52
C GLU A 127 24.69 -11.51 -25.54
N GLY A 128 25.97 -11.11 -25.57
CA GLY A 128 26.36 -9.70 -25.75
C GLY A 128 26.97 -9.02 -24.52
N GLU A 129 28.11 -8.34 -24.74
CA GLU A 129 28.98 -7.79 -23.69
C GLU A 129 28.31 -6.71 -22.82
N ALA A 130 27.44 -5.88 -23.41
CA ALA A 130 26.73 -4.82 -22.68
C ALA A 130 25.70 -5.36 -21.68
N LEU A 131 25.07 -6.51 -21.98
CA LEU A 131 24.11 -7.17 -21.07
C LEU A 131 24.84 -7.83 -19.89
N LYS A 132 25.97 -8.52 -20.16
CA LYS A 132 26.85 -9.05 -19.10
C LYS A 132 27.34 -7.95 -18.16
N LEU A 133 27.73 -6.79 -18.70
CA LEU A 133 28.12 -5.63 -17.90
C LEU A 133 26.93 -5.06 -17.09
N ALA A 134 25.73 -5.00 -17.67
CA ALA A 134 24.53 -4.51 -16.97
C ALA A 134 24.13 -5.43 -15.80
N GLU A 135 24.18 -6.75 -15.97
CA GLU A 135 23.98 -7.71 -14.88
C GLU A 135 25.10 -7.63 -13.84
N ALA A 136 26.37 -7.57 -14.28
CA ALA A 136 27.51 -7.45 -13.38
C ALA A 136 27.51 -6.13 -12.57
N LYS A 137 26.93 -5.05 -13.12
CA LYS A 137 26.71 -3.79 -12.37
C LYS A 137 25.74 -3.98 -11.21
N LYS A 138 24.72 -4.84 -11.31
CA LYS A 138 23.83 -5.15 -10.17
C LYS A 138 24.59 -5.71 -8.97
N VAL A 139 25.74 -6.36 -9.16
CA VAL A 139 26.60 -6.86 -8.06
C VAL A 139 27.25 -5.71 -7.27
N LEU A 140 27.44 -4.53 -7.87
CA LEU A 140 27.87 -3.31 -7.17
C LEU A 140 26.70 -2.59 -6.47
N ASP A 141 25.45 -2.91 -6.85
CA ASP A 141 24.21 -2.36 -6.29
C ASP A 141 23.51 -3.31 -5.31
N LEU A 142 24.15 -4.44 -4.96
CA LEU A 142 23.81 -5.21 -3.76
C LEU A 142 23.78 -4.31 -2.52
N PRO A 143 22.93 -4.59 -1.52
CA PRO A 143 22.68 -3.70 -0.38
C PRO A 143 23.90 -3.59 0.54
N LEU A 144 24.81 -2.69 0.19
CA LEU A 144 25.90 -2.21 1.03
C LEU A 144 25.50 -0.93 1.80
N HIS A 145 24.20 -0.69 1.97
CA HIS A 145 23.66 0.47 2.68
C HIS A 145 23.92 0.43 4.19
N ASP A 146 24.14 -0.74 4.78
CA ASP A 146 24.46 -0.89 6.21
C ASP A 146 25.91 -0.50 6.57
N PHE A 147 26.70 0.06 5.64
CA PHE A 147 28.11 0.41 5.85
C PHE A 147 28.40 1.90 6.11
N ASP A 148 27.38 2.77 6.07
CA ASP A 148 27.54 4.21 6.33
C ASP A 148 28.12 4.48 7.72
N GLU A 149 27.71 3.70 8.74
CA GLU A 149 28.29 3.72 10.09
C GLU A 149 28.77 2.32 10.52
N VAL A 150 30.09 2.08 10.48
CA VAL A 150 30.64 0.77 10.83
C VAL A 150 30.85 0.64 12.34
N ILE A 151 29.91 -0.06 12.97
CA ILE A 151 29.92 -0.40 14.39
C ILE A 151 30.53 -1.80 14.62
N GLU A 152 30.21 -2.76 13.76
CA GLU A 152 30.72 -4.15 13.81
C GLU A 152 32.21 -4.26 13.42
N PRO A 153 33.02 -5.04 14.15
CA PRO A 153 34.40 -5.30 13.76
C PRO A 153 34.46 -6.38 12.66
N ASN A 154 34.79 -5.94 11.45
CA ASN A 154 35.15 -6.73 10.27
C ASN A 154 33.96 -7.31 9.48
N PHE A 155 34.08 -7.32 8.15
CA PHE A 155 33.12 -7.92 7.22
C PHE A 155 33.84 -8.61 6.06
N VAL A 156 33.11 -9.31 5.19
CA VAL A 156 33.66 -9.96 3.99
C VAL A 156 33.08 -9.31 2.74
N ALA A 157 33.94 -8.63 1.97
CA ALA A 157 33.57 -7.97 0.72
C ALA A 157 33.71 -8.94 -0.48
N PRO A 158 32.82 -8.91 -1.49
CA PRO A 158 32.87 -9.82 -2.63
C PRO A 158 34.07 -9.54 -3.55
N VAL A 159 34.78 -10.59 -4.00
CA VAL A 159 35.99 -10.48 -4.87
C VAL A 159 35.82 -11.04 -6.28
N LYS A 160 34.71 -11.73 -6.51
CA LYS A 160 34.30 -12.30 -7.79
C LYS A 160 32.83 -11.97 -7.99
N SER A 161 32.39 -11.96 -9.25
CA SER A 161 30.98 -12.18 -9.54
C SER A 161 30.67 -13.68 -9.36
N HIS A 162 29.57 -14.02 -8.69
CA HIS A 162 29.00 -15.37 -8.73
C HIS A 162 28.44 -15.69 -10.14
N LEU A 163 28.10 -14.66 -10.93
CA LEU A 163 27.53 -14.81 -12.28
C LEU A 163 28.58 -14.99 -13.39
N TYR A 164 29.85 -14.62 -13.21
CA TYR A 164 30.82 -14.60 -14.33
C TYR A 164 32.29 -14.79 -13.89
N ASP A 165 32.91 -15.92 -14.28
CA ASP A 165 34.34 -16.22 -14.06
C ASP A 165 35.31 -15.19 -14.66
N GLN A 166 34.89 -14.48 -15.71
CA GLN A 166 35.69 -13.46 -16.41
C GLN A 166 35.63 -12.09 -15.72
N ILE A 167 34.87 -11.96 -14.63
CA ILE A 167 34.65 -10.71 -13.90
C ILE A 167 35.25 -10.81 -12.49
N SER A 168 36.19 -9.93 -12.21
CA SER A 168 36.85 -9.83 -10.91
C SER A 168 36.51 -8.51 -10.23
N ILE A 169 36.30 -8.54 -8.92
CA ILE A 169 36.09 -7.34 -8.10
C ILE A 169 37.36 -7.13 -7.28
N THR A 170 37.95 -5.96 -7.44
CA THR A 170 39.12 -5.55 -6.65
C THR A 170 38.75 -4.39 -5.75
N TRP A 171 39.06 -4.51 -4.47
CA TRP A 171 38.83 -3.46 -3.49
C TRP A 171 40.12 -2.73 -3.18
N ALA A 172 40.03 -1.41 -3.04
CA ALA A 172 41.12 -0.55 -2.58
C ALA A 172 40.61 0.39 -1.50
N ILE A 173 41.45 0.66 -0.49
CA ILE A 173 41.27 1.82 0.39
C ILE A 173 41.80 3.03 -0.37
N VAL A 174 41.03 4.11 -0.47
CA VAL A 174 41.49 5.37 -1.05
C VAL A 174 42.51 5.99 -0.09
N PRO A 175 43.76 6.26 -0.51
CA PRO A 175 44.71 6.95 0.34
C PRO A 175 44.26 8.38 0.64
N LYS A 176 44.51 8.89 1.85
CA LYS A 176 44.22 10.29 2.19
C LYS A 176 44.92 11.29 1.26
N THR A 177 46.04 10.90 0.65
CA THR A 177 46.77 11.70 -0.34
C THR A 177 46.02 11.92 -1.65
N ASP A 178 45.03 11.07 -1.93
CA ASP A 178 44.32 11.05 -3.20
C ASP A 178 42.96 11.77 -3.07
N LEU A 179 42.57 12.11 -1.84
CA LEU A 179 41.49 13.06 -1.53
C LEU A 179 41.94 14.51 -1.77
N THR A 180 41.04 15.32 -2.33
CA THR A 180 41.27 16.77 -2.47
C THR A 180 41.07 17.45 -1.12
N GLU A 181 42.08 18.21 -0.66
CA GLU A 181 41.95 19.05 0.54
C GLU A 181 40.86 20.12 0.30
N PRO A 182 39.81 20.20 1.13
CA PRO A 182 38.69 21.10 0.91
C PRO A 182 39.14 22.58 1.02
N ALA A 183 38.55 23.43 0.17
CA ALA A 183 38.87 24.85 0.14
C ALA A 183 38.43 25.58 1.42
N ASP A 184 39.00 26.77 1.68
CA ASP A 184 38.66 27.60 2.84
C ASP A 184 37.15 27.89 2.94
N ASP A 185 36.44 27.91 1.81
CA ASP A 185 35.00 28.16 1.65
C ASP A 185 34.12 26.90 1.44
N ALA A 186 34.71 25.69 1.47
CA ALA A 186 33.95 24.44 1.46
C ALA A 186 33.02 24.29 2.69
N SER A 187 32.09 23.35 2.68
CA SER A 187 31.19 23.14 3.83
C SER A 187 31.97 22.71 5.08
N ASP A 188 31.39 22.95 6.26
CA ASP A 188 31.99 22.46 7.50
C ASP A 188 32.01 20.92 7.56
N ASP A 189 31.10 20.25 6.83
CA ASP A 189 31.01 18.80 6.70
C ASP A 189 32.12 18.23 5.79
N ASP A 190 32.41 18.84 4.63
CA ASP A 190 33.55 18.47 3.77
C ASP A 190 34.87 18.57 4.54
N LYS A 191 35.01 19.65 5.33
CA LYS A 191 36.15 19.89 6.20
C LYS A 191 36.20 18.87 7.33
N ALA A 192 35.08 18.52 7.95
CA ALA A 192 35.02 17.49 8.98
C ALA A 192 35.41 16.12 8.41
N TYR A 193 34.91 15.77 7.23
CA TYR A 193 35.22 14.53 6.52
C TYR A 193 36.72 14.41 6.27
N TYR A 194 37.32 15.40 5.60
CA TYR A 194 38.75 15.39 5.29
C TYR A 194 39.61 15.37 6.55
N ASN A 195 39.25 16.12 7.59
CA ASN A 195 40.00 16.14 8.84
C ASN A 195 39.92 14.80 9.60
N ASN A 196 38.77 14.14 9.60
CA ASN A 196 38.56 12.84 10.25
C ASN A 196 38.96 11.63 9.39
N TYR A 197 39.36 11.83 8.13
CA TYR A 197 39.81 10.71 7.30
C TYR A 197 41.08 10.03 7.83
N ASP A 198 41.06 8.70 7.99
CA ASP A 198 42.20 7.91 8.46
C ASP A 198 42.15 6.48 7.91
N GLU A 199 42.82 6.25 6.79
CA GLU A 199 42.94 4.94 6.13
C GLU A 199 43.45 3.80 7.05
N SER A 200 44.06 4.09 8.20
CA SER A 200 44.62 3.06 9.08
C SER A 200 43.60 2.35 9.96
N VAL A 201 42.35 2.85 10.05
CA VAL A 201 41.27 2.16 10.78
C VAL A 201 40.63 1.02 9.97
N VAL A 202 41.00 0.83 8.70
CA VAL A 202 40.57 -0.30 7.87
C VAL A 202 41.79 -1.01 7.29
N SER A 203 41.75 -2.33 7.17
CA SER A 203 42.75 -3.08 6.40
C SER A 203 42.11 -4.21 5.60
N LEU A 204 42.47 -4.28 4.32
CA LEU A 204 42.03 -5.34 3.42
C LEU A 204 42.95 -6.56 3.57
N GLY A 205 42.35 -7.74 3.70
CA GLY A 205 43.05 -9.02 3.76
C GLY A 205 43.59 -9.50 2.42
N SER A 206 43.85 -10.81 2.32
CA SER A 206 44.04 -11.46 1.03
C SER A 206 42.69 -11.93 0.49
N PRO A 207 42.37 -11.76 -0.80
CA PRO A 207 41.16 -12.33 -1.39
C PRO A 207 41.21 -13.87 -1.34
N THR A 208 40.11 -14.48 -0.94
CA THR A 208 39.87 -15.93 -0.92
C THR A 208 38.67 -16.27 -1.82
N ASN A 209 38.29 -17.55 -1.91
CA ASN A 209 37.05 -17.93 -2.59
C ASN A 209 35.79 -17.45 -1.83
N GLU A 210 35.89 -17.29 -0.51
CA GLU A 210 34.81 -16.80 0.36
C GLU A 210 34.65 -15.26 0.31
N GLY A 211 35.62 -14.54 -0.28
CA GLY A 211 35.62 -13.08 -0.37
C GLY A 211 36.93 -12.43 0.11
N LEU A 212 36.88 -11.12 0.35
CA LEU A 212 37.95 -10.33 0.94
C LEU A 212 37.56 -9.93 2.35
N SER A 213 38.27 -10.45 3.35
CA SER A 213 38.14 -9.95 4.71
C SER A 213 38.54 -8.47 4.78
N VAL A 214 37.59 -7.61 5.13
CA VAL A 214 37.82 -6.21 5.48
C VAL A 214 37.89 -6.14 7.00
N THR A 215 39.07 -5.85 7.54
CA THR A 215 39.29 -5.71 8.98
C THR A 215 39.07 -4.26 9.40
N VAL A 216 38.30 -4.04 10.45
CA VAL A 216 37.95 -2.69 10.94
C VAL A 216 38.44 -2.51 12.37
N ASN A 217 39.35 -1.56 12.56
CA ASN A 217 40.04 -1.25 13.80
C ASN A 217 39.47 0.05 14.39
N ARG A 218 38.46 -0.05 15.25
CA ARG A 218 37.77 1.15 15.78
C ARG A 218 38.75 2.10 16.52
N PRO A 219 38.72 3.40 16.19
CA PRO A 219 39.64 4.39 16.75
C PRO A 219 39.33 4.68 18.24
N SER A 220 40.36 5.00 19.02
CA SER A 220 40.22 5.17 20.48
C SER A 220 39.92 6.60 20.96
N ASN A 221 39.73 7.58 20.06
CA ASN A 221 39.69 9.00 20.43
C ASN A 221 38.61 9.85 19.74
N ALA A 222 38.15 9.45 18.55
CA ALA A 222 37.14 10.12 17.73
C ALA A 222 36.84 9.24 16.51
N ASP A 223 35.62 9.32 15.97
CA ASP A 223 35.21 8.67 14.73
C ASP A 223 36.19 8.98 13.58
N LYS A 224 36.31 8.04 12.64
CA LYS A 224 37.22 8.14 11.49
C LYS A 224 36.53 7.73 10.21
N ASN A 225 36.77 8.54 9.18
CA ASN A 225 36.19 8.29 7.87
C ASN A 225 37.18 7.49 7.03
N VAL A 226 36.67 6.55 6.26
CA VAL A 226 37.41 5.80 5.24
C VAL A 226 36.58 5.78 3.98
N ARG A 227 37.24 5.76 2.82
CA ARG A 227 36.61 5.54 1.53
C ARG A 227 37.19 4.27 0.92
N LEU A 228 36.31 3.35 0.58
CA LEU A 228 36.64 2.15 -0.18
C LEU A 228 36.21 2.36 -1.64
N VAL A 229 36.98 1.81 -2.57
CA VAL A 229 36.60 1.74 -3.98
C VAL A 229 36.54 0.27 -4.37
N ALA A 230 35.37 -0.18 -4.81
CA ALA A 230 35.24 -1.43 -5.54
C ALA A 230 35.44 -1.14 -7.03
N THR A 231 36.41 -1.80 -7.65
CA THR A 231 36.65 -1.78 -9.09
C THR A 231 36.30 -3.14 -9.67
N LEU A 232 35.20 -3.20 -10.41
CA LEU A 232 34.82 -4.35 -11.22
C LEU A 232 35.60 -4.29 -12.54
N THR A 233 36.32 -5.36 -12.85
CA THR A 233 37.13 -5.50 -14.08
C THR A 233 36.65 -6.72 -14.87
N ILE A 234 36.26 -6.47 -16.13
CA ILE A 234 35.93 -7.52 -17.10
C ILE A 234 37.20 -7.88 -17.89
N VAL A 235 37.53 -9.16 -17.96
CA VAL A 235 38.64 -9.68 -18.75
C VAL A 235 38.10 -10.29 -20.04
N LEU A 236 38.34 -9.63 -21.18
CA LEU A 236 37.93 -10.15 -22.48
C LEU A 236 38.74 -11.40 -22.87
N ALA A 237 38.18 -12.22 -23.76
CA ALA A 237 38.71 -13.54 -24.13
C ALA A 237 40.12 -13.54 -24.79
N ASP A 238 40.66 -12.38 -25.15
CA ASP A 238 42.02 -12.21 -25.67
C ASP A 238 43.07 -11.85 -24.59
N GLY A 239 42.64 -11.64 -23.35
CA GLY A 239 43.48 -11.31 -22.20
C GLY A 239 43.80 -9.81 -22.06
N VAL A 240 43.09 -8.93 -22.77
CA VAL A 240 43.15 -7.47 -22.58
C VAL A 240 41.91 -7.03 -21.81
N ALA A 241 42.12 -6.40 -20.65
CA ALA A 241 41.03 -5.73 -19.93
C ALA A 241 40.77 -4.37 -20.57
N GLU A 242 39.57 -4.13 -21.10
CA GLU A 242 39.18 -2.85 -21.73
C GLU A 242 38.13 -2.06 -20.94
N GLU A 243 37.34 -2.68 -20.06
CA GLU A 243 36.32 -1.95 -19.27
C GLU A 243 36.44 -2.20 -17.76
N GLN A 244 36.44 -1.09 -17.01
CA GLN A 244 36.43 -1.05 -15.54
C GLN A 244 35.30 -0.14 -15.07
N VAL A 245 34.54 -0.59 -14.07
CA VAL A 245 33.52 0.20 -13.40
C VAL A 245 33.89 0.31 -11.93
N THR A 246 33.89 1.54 -11.40
CA THR A 246 34.23 1.84 -10.01
C THR A 246 33.01 2.37 -9.26
N LYS A 247 32.79 1.88 -8.03
CA LYS A 247 31.87 2.49 -7.07
C LYS A 247 32.64 2.84 -5.81
N GLU A 248 32.45 4.06 -5.31
CA GLU A 248 33.03 4.52 -4.05
C GLU A 248 32.02 4.28 -2.92
N PHE A 249 32.53 3.89 -1.75
CA PHE A 249 31.77 3.70 -0.52
C PHE A 249 32.42 4.57 0.55
N GLU A 250 31.64 5.40 1.22
CA GLU A 250 32.10 6.18 2.36
C GLU A 250 31.67 5.48 3.65
N LEU A 251 32.60 5.31 4.60
CA LEU A 251 32.36 4.58 5.84
C LEU A 251 32.78 5.43 7.02
N VAL A 252 31.89 5.62 8.00
CA VAL A 252 32.21 6.24 9.29
C VAL A 252 32.51 5.13 10.30
N VAL A 253 33.78 4.87 10.56
CA VAL A 253 34.22 3.95 11.59
C VAL A 253 34.12 4.64 12.96
N LYS A 254 33.12 4.23 13.74
CA LYS A 254 32.83 4.80 15.07
C LYS A 254 33.97 4.55 16.05
N GLN A 255 34.24 5.52 16.92
CA GLN A 255 35.20 5.32 18.02
C GLN A 255 34.77 4.19 18.95
N THR A 256 35.73 3.52 19.59
CA THR A 256 35.43 2.63 20.71
C THR A 256 34.82 3.46 21.86
N PRO A 257 33.70 3.04 22.46
CA PRO A 257 33.11 3.73 23.60
C PRO A 257 34.11 3.92 24.76
N ALA A 258 34.30 5.18 25.17
CA ALA A 258 35.35 5.58 26.10
C ALA A 258 35.05 5.26 27.57
N ASP A 259 33.78 5.01 27.91
CA ASP A 259 33.30 4.69 29.24
C ASP A 259 32.28 3.54 29.23
N ASP A 260 31.91 3.08 30.41
CA ASP A 260 31.02 1.93 30.60
C ASP A 260 29.57 2.24 30.18
N ALA A 261 29.15 3.51 30.22
CA ALA A 261 27.83 3.94 29.79
C ALA A 261 27.68 3.83 28.26
N GLY A 262 28.67 4.29 27.50
CA GLY A 262 28.69 4.16 26.05
C GLY A 262 28.78 2.69 25.59
N LYS A 263 29.55 1.85 26.28
CA LYS A 263 29.60 0.39 25.98
C LYS A 263 28.23 -0.25 26.16
N VAL A 264 27.53 0.03 27.26
CA VAL A 264 26.21 -0.53 27.54
C VAL A 264 25.18 -0.04 26.53
N ALA A 265 25.18 1.26 26.21
CA ALA A 265 24.26 1.83 25.22
C ALA A 265 24.45 1.20 23.83
N GLU A 266 25.69 0.95 23.40
CA GLU A 266 25.93 0.34 22.09
C GLU A 266 25.69 -1.18 22.11
N ALA A 267 26.13 -1.89 23.16
CA ALA A 267 25.93 -3.33 23.30
C ALA A 267 24.45 -3.72 23.42
N ILE A 268 23.58 -2.83 23.92
CA ILE A 268 22.14 -3.08 24.00
C ILE A 268 21.41 -2.78 22.69
N THR A 269 21.87 -1.79 21.90
CA THR A 269 21.39 -1.58 20.52
C THR A 269 21.66 -2.83 19.69
N LEU A 270 22.90 -3.33 19.70
CA LEU A 270 23.34 -4.52 18.95
C LEU A 270 22.77 -5.85 19.47
N LEU A 271 22.21 -5.89 20.67
CA LEU A 271 21.64 -7.13 21.21
C LEU A 271 20.38 -7.53 20.43
N GLN A 272 20.46 -8.67 19.74
CA GLN A 272 19.37 -9.29 18.99
C GLN A 272 19.07 -10.70 19.51
N LEU A 273 17.82 -11.12 19.40
CA LEU A 273 17.36 -12.51 19.54
C LEU A 273 16.49 -12.85 18.32
N TRP A 274 16.67 -14.06 17.80
CA TRP A 274 15.98 -14.57 16.63
C TRP A 274 15.08 -15.76 17.03
N GLY A 275 14.11 -16.15 16.18
CA GLY A 275 13.24 -17.29 16.43
C GLY A 275 12.26 -17.12 17.59
N LEU A 276 11.91 -15.87 17.94
CA LEU A 276 10.97 -15.53 19.02
C LEU A 276 9.50 -15.47 18.54
N ASP A 277 9.29 -15.70 17.25
CA ASP A 277 8.03 -15.69 16.54
C ASP A 277 7.23 -16.99 16.68
N ILE A 278 7.90 -18.15 16.72
CA ILE A 278 7.27 -19.48 16.83
C ILE A 278 8.08 -20.32 17.84
N VAL A 279 7.97 -19.99 19.14
CA VAL A 279 8.77 -20.66 20.18
C VAL A 279 8.13 -21.98 20.60
N MET A 280 8.68 -23.09 20.08
CA MET A 280 8.27 -24.46 20.43
C MET A 280 9.29 -25.20 21.31
N SER A 281 10.49 -24.63 21.52
CA SER A 281 11.62 -25.27 22.21
C SER A 281 12.45 -24.26 23.03
N ASP A 282 13.41 -24.74 23.82
CA ASP A 282 14.24 -23.92 24.71
C ASP A 282 15.06 -22.85 23.93
N ILE A 283 14.96 -21.60 24.35
CA ILE A 283 15.64 -20.45 23.71
C ILE A 283 17.08 -20.36 24.23
N THR A 284 18.07 -20.22 23.33
CA THR A 284 19.45 -19.88 23.73
C THR A 284 19.56 -18.40 24.04
N LEU A 285 20.05 -18.04 25.23
CA LEU A 285 20.14 -16.65 25.69
C LEU A 285 21.61 -16.23 25.83
N PRO A 286 22.06 -15.13 25.19
CA PRO A 286 23.43 -14.66 25.35
C PRO A 286 23.64 -14.12 26.77
N THR A 287 24.71 -14.56 27.42
CA THR A 287 25.14 -14.09 28.76
C THR A 287 26.28 -13.07 28.70
N THR A 288 26.78 -12.78 27.50
CA THR A 288 27.82 -11.78 27.25
C THR A 288 27.51 -11.07 25.93
N GLY A 289 27.60 -9.74 25.94
CA GLY A 289 27.39 -8.88 24.77
C GLY A 289 28.69 -8.25 24.26
N HIS A 290 28.55 -7.25 23.38
CA HIS A 290 29.69 -6.48 22.89
C HIS A 290 30.45 -5.82 24.06
N TYR A 291 31.76 -5.63 23.90
CA TYR A 291 32.66 -5.08 24.94
C TYR A 291 32.76 -5.89 26.24
N ASP A 292 32.50 -7.20 26.19
CA ASP A 292 32.44 -8.10 27.35
C ASP A 292 31.40 -7.62 28.40
N THR A 293 30.31 -6.96 27.98
CA THR A 293 29.20 -6.60 28.89
C THR A 293 28.50 -7.87 29.38
N ASP A 294 28.26 -7.97 30.68
CA ASP A 294 27.44 -9.04 31.25
C ASP A 294 25.99 -8.86 30.80
N ILE A 295 25.32 -9.95 30.39
CA ILE A 295 23.88 -9.95 30.08
C ILE A 295 23.17 -10.89 31.05
N THR A 296 22.13 -10.40 31.73
CA THR A 296 21.25 -11.24 32.56
C THR A 296 19.80 -11.10 32.15
N TRP A 297 19.09 -12.23 32.13
CA TRP A 297 17.73 -12.33 31.63
C TRP A 297 16.69 -12.50 32.75
N ALA A 298 15.51 -11.93 32.53
CA ALA A 298 14.30 -12.15 33.31
C ALA A 298 13.11 -12.46 32.38
N SER A 299 12.11 -13.17 32.88
CA SER A 299 10.85 -13.46 32.17
C SER A 299 9.68 -12.91 32.97
N ASN A 300 8.70 -12.30 32.31
CA ASN A 300 7.45 -11.86 32.96
C ASN A 300 6.54 -13.05 33.32
N ASN A 301 6.68 -14.20 32.64
CA ASN A 301 5.88 -15.41 32.85
C ASN A 301 6.78 -16.64 32.99
N THR A 302 7.22 -16.90 34.23
CA THR A 302 8.14 -18.02 34.54
C THR A 302 7.49 -19.41 34.46
N ASP A 303 6.16 -19.49 34.37
CA ASP A 303 5.46 -20.77 34.19
C ASP A 303 5.48 -21.22 32.71
N VAL A 304 5.76 -20.30 31.77
CA VAL A 304 5.87 -20.55 30.33
C VAL A 304 7.33 -20.48 29.84
N ILE A 305 8.12 -19.45 30.22
CA ILE A 305 9.57 -19.42 29.99
C ILE A 305 10.31 -19.14 31.29
N SER A 306 11.08 -20.11 31.78
CA SER A 306 11.90 -19.99 32.98
C SER A 306 13.39 -19.86 32.63
N ILE A 307 14.10 -18.93 33.26
CA ILE A 307 15.53 -18.73 32.98
C ILE A 307 16.37 -19.79 33.71
N SER A 308 17.29 -20.44 32.99
CA SER A 308 18.17 -21.48 33.52
C SER A 308 19.03 -20.97 34.68
N SER A 309 19.52 -21.87 35.53
CA SER A 309 20.43 -21.49 36.64
C SER A 309 21.79 -20.95 36.17
N SER A 310 22.13 -21.13 34.90
CA SER A 310 23.32 -20.59 34.24
C SER A 310 23.05 -19.26 33.52
N GLY A 311 21.78 -18.89 33.29
CA GLY A 311 21.38 -17.65 32.63
C GLY A 311 21.41 -17.68 31.09
N ASP A 312 21.83 -18.81 30.53
CA ASP A 312 22.13 -19.05 29.11
C ASP A 312 21.00 -19.75 28.33
N THR A 313 19.89 -20.06 28.99
CA THR A 313 18.75 -20.75 28.35
C THR A 313 17.43 -20.28 28.95
N GLY A 314 16.48 -19.90 28.09
CA GLY A 314 15.07 -19.77 28.44
C GLY A 314 14.41 -21.13 28.25
N VAL A 315 14.17 -21.84 29.36
CA VAL A 315 13.56 -23.17 29.37
C VAL A 315 12.06 -23.02 29.16
N VAL A 316 11.55 -23.58 28.06
CA VAL A 316 10.19 -23.37 27.57
C VAL A 316 9.27 -24.50 28.03
N THR A 317 8.14 -24.12 28.61
CA THR A 317 7.01 -25.00 28.94
C THR A 317 5.82 -24.55 28.10
N ARG A 318 5.46 -25.36 27.10
CA ARG A 318 4.37 -25.03 26.17
C ARG A 318 3.02 -24.95 26.92
N PRO A 319 2.30 -23.80 26.83
CA PRO A 319 0.95 -23.63 27.36
C PRO A 319 -0.10 -24.32 26.46
N ASN A 320 -1.39 -24.17 26.79
CA ASN A 320 -2.48 -24.68 25.96
C ASN A 320 -2.64 -23.85 24.69
N GLU A 321 -2.89 -22.55 24.84
CA GLU A 321 -3.00 -21.55 23.76
C GLU A 321 -1.66 -20.82 23.57
N ASN A 322 -1.43 -20.17 22.42
CA ASN A 322 -0.22 -19.35 22.22
C ASN A 322 -0.14 -18.27 23.31
N THR A 323 1.05 -18.09 23.89
CA THR A 323 1.27 -17.12 24.97
C THR A 323 2.47 -16.23 24.68
N ALA A 324 2.23 -14.92 24.61
CA ALA A 324 3.30 -13.92 24.58
C ALA A 324 4.02 -13.84 25.93
N VAL A 325 5.36 -13.90 25.90
CA VAL A 325 6.22 -13.82 27.09
C VAL A 325 7.31 -12.78 26.86
N THR A 326 7.34 -11.75 27.69
CA THR A 326 8.37 -10.71 27.64
C THR A 326 9.62 -11.19 28.36
N LEU A 327 10.70 -11.36 27.61
CA LEU A 327 12.06 -11.60 28.10
C LEU A 327 12.80 -10.26 28.18
N THR A 328 13.23 -9.88 29.38
CA THR A 328 14.00 -8.65 29.59
C THR A 328 15.49 -8.97 29.75
N ALA A 329 16.30 -8.58 28.77
CA ALA A 329 17.75 -8.52 28.91
C ALA A 329 18.13 -7.31 29.76
N THR A 330 19.06 -7.51 30.69
CA THR A 330 19.81 -6.42 31.35
C THR A 330 21.26 -6.51 30.88
N VAL A 331 21.70 -5.52 30.11
CA VAL A 331 23.09 -5.39 29.64
C VAL A 331 23.82 -4.48 30.63
N ALA A 332 24.95 -4.93 31.17
CA ALA A 332 25.67 -4.19 32.21
C ALA A 332 27.20 -4.26 32.08
N THR A 333 27.88 -3.20 32.51
CA THR A 333 29.32 -3.24 32.79
C THR A 333 29.69 -2.16 33.82
N GLY A 334 30.60 -2.48 34.74
CA GLY A 334 30.98 -1.57 35.82
C GLY A 334 29.82 -1.24 36.78
N SER A 335 29.35 0.01 36.75
CA SER A 335 28.16 0.50 37.47
C SER A 335 26.97 0.82 36.56
N GLU A 336 27.15 0.71 35.25
CA GLU A 336 26.18 1.13 34.25
C GLU A 336 25.39 -0.08 33.76
N SER A 337 24.09 0.11 33.52
CA SER A 337 23.19 -0.94 33.05
C SER A 337 22.00 -0.36 32.29
N GLN A 338 21.57 -1.03 31.23
CA GLN A 338 20.33 -0.74 30.50
C GLN A 338 19.54 -2.04 30.28
N THR A 339 18.26 -1.93 29.94
CA THR A 339 17.37 -3.07 29.71
C THR A 339 16.68 -3.00 28.35
N LYS A 340 16.58 -4.14 27.67
CA LYS A 340 15.88 -4.31 26.39
C LYS A 340 14.95 -5.50 26.52
N SER A 341 13.71 -5.32 26.07
CA SER A 341 12.68 -6.36 26.09
C SER A 341 12.62 -7.04 24.73
N PHE A 342 12.27 -8.32 24.76
CA PHE A 342 12.03 -9.16 23.61
C PHE A 342 10.77 -9.98 23.89
N VAL A 343 9.74 -9.91 23.04
CA VAL A 343 8.55 -10.74 23.19
C VAL A 343 8.74 -12.06 22.44
N ALA A 344 8.60 -13.16 23.17
CA ALA A 344 8.62 -14.52 22.68
C ALA A 344 7.19 -15.08 22.65
N ILE A 345 6.71 -15.50 21.48
CA ILE A 345 5.41 -16.17 21.33
C ILE A 345 5.61 -17.66 21.51
N VAL A 346 5.25 -18.19 22.68
CA VAL A 346 5.33 -19.63 22.94
C VAL A 346 4.10 -20.32 22.41
N VAL A 347 4.31 -21.22 21.44
CA VAL A 347 3.23 -21.88 20.70
C VAL A 347 2.52 -22.90 21.59
N GLY A 348 1.21 -22.74 21.69
CA GLY A 348 0.32 -23.59 22.48
C GLY A 348 0.27 -25.04 21.97
N THR A 349 -0.27 -25.95 22.78
CA THR A 349 -0.58 -27.33 22.35
C THR A 349 -1.87 -27.44 21.54
N ASP A 350 -2.77 -26.48 21.68
CA ASP A 350 -4.04 -26.39 20.96
C ASP A 350 -3.81 -25.68 19.63
N SER A 351 -4.52 -26.07 18.57
CA SER A 351 -4.32 -25.51 17.22
C SER A 351 -4.76 -24.04 17.16
N THR A 352 -3.84 -23.16 16.74
CA THR A 352 -4.05 -21.72 16.61
C THR A 352 -3.65 -21.22 15.24
N PHE A 353 -4.14 -20.06 14.81
CA PHE A 353 -3.89 -19.47 13.51
C PHE A 353 -3.42 -18.02 13.63
N THR A 354 -2.12 -17.80 13.44
CA THR A 354 -1.49 -16.47 13.39
C THR A 354 -1.33 -15.99 11.94
N TYR A 355 -1.97 -14.87 11.59
CA TYR A 355 -1.78 -14.16 10.33
C TYR A 355 -0.60 -13.20 10.44
N ARG A 356 0.41 -13.34 9.56
CA ARG A 356 1.66 -12.58 9.64
C ARG A 356 1.73 -11.57 8.50
N THR A 357 1.77 -10.30 8.84
CA THR A 357 1.85 -9.18 7.90
C THR A 357 2.96 -8.21 8.32
N THR A 358 3.16 -7.15 7.55
CA THR A 358 4.22 -6.16 7.80
C THR A 358 3.74 -4.76 7.46
N THR A 359 4.22 -3.77 8.22
CA THR A 359 4.08 -2.35 7.90
C THR A 359 5.41 -1.63 8.19
N THR A 360 5.42 -0.31 8.08
CA THR A 360 6.57 0.55 8.44
C THR A 360 6.28 1.22 9.80
N ASN A 361 7.27 1.83 10.43
CA ASN A 361 7.17 2.33 11.80
C ASN A 361 5.95 3.24 12.06
N ILE A 362 5.28 2.98 13.18
CA ILE A 362 4.10 3.71 13.67
C ILE A 362 4.37 4.27 15.07
N ASP A 363 3.71 5.39 15.41
CA ASP A 363 3.88 6.09 16.68
C ASP A 363 2.57 6.13 17.52
N ASN A 364 1.39 6.03 16.88
CA ASN A 364 0.12 6.37 17.52
C ASN A 364 -1.12 5.69 16.89
N ILE A 365 -1.78 4.81 17.66
CA ILE A 365 -3.05 4.13 17.32
C ILE A 365 -4.29 4.80 17.97
N ASN A 366 -4.29 6.13 18.08
CA ASN A 366 -5.44 6.88 18.59
C ASN A 366 -6.42 7.24 17.46
N PRO A 367 -7.65 6.65 17.43
CA PRO A 367 -8.62 6.87 16.35
C PRO A 367 -9.07 8.32 16.16
N GLN A 368 -8.95 9.16 17.18
CA GLN A 368 -9.35 10.58 17.10
C GLN A 368 -8.24 11.49 16.56
N PHE A 369 -6.98 11.08 16.72
CA PHE A 369 -5.84 11.96 16.49
C PHE A 369 -5.15 11.71 15.14
N THR A 370 -4.82 10.46 14.81
CA THR A 370 -3.97 10.17 13.64
C THR A 370 -4.70 10.27 12.31
N THR A 371 -3.98 10.72 11.29
CA THR A 371 -4.37 10.73 9.88
C THR A 371 -3.50 9.82 9.01
N ASP A 372 -2.56 9.06 9.60
CA ASP A 372 -1.72 8.12 8.87
C ASP A 372 -2.50 6.83 8.56
N ALA A 373 -2.39 6.34 7.32
CA ALA A 373 -3.10 5.14 6.88
C ALA A 373 -2.58 3.87 7.57
N ARG A 374 -1.27 3.79 7.86
CA ARG A 374 -0.62 2.63 8.48
C ARG A 374 -1.05 2.46 9.93
N GLU A 375 -1.31 3.57 10.60
CA GLU A 375 -1.88 3.62 11.95
C GLU A 375 -3.38 3.31 11.91
N GLY A 376 -4.08 3.73 10.84
CA GLY A 376 -5.45 3.33 10.53
C GLY A 376 -5.63 1.81 10.50
N ASP A 377 -4.79 1.09 9.73
CA ASP A 377 -4.85 -0.38 9.65
C ASP A 377 -4.78 -1.06 11.04
N MET A 378 -4.05 -0.49 11.99
CA MET A 378 -3.93 -1.02 13.36
C MET A 378 -5.11 -0.63 14.26
N ILE A 379 -5.69 0.55 14.03
CA ILE A 379 -6.92 1.02 14.69
C ILE A 379 -8.10 0.15 14.27
N ASP A 380 -8.18 -0.20 12.99
CA ASP A 380 -9.25 -1.03 12.42
C ASP A 380 -9.17 -2.50 12.89
N TYR A 381 -8.04 -2.96 13.48
CA TYR A 381 -8.00 -4.23 14.21
C TYR A 381 -8.57 -4.15 15.63
N MET A 382 -8.57 -2.96 16.24
CA MET A 382 -8.89 -2.78 17.67
C MET A 382 -10.25 -2.13 17.92
N THR A 383 -10.89 -1.58 16.90
CA THR A 383 -12.06 -0.72 17.02
C THR A 383 -13.10 -1.07 15.95
N ALA A 384 -14.37 -0.96 16.31
CA ALA A 384 -15.48 -1.19 15.39
C ALA A 384 -16.30 0.09 15.15
N GLY A 385 -17.01 0.15 14.02
CA GLY A 385 -17.99 1.19 13.75
C GLY A 385 -19.36 0.92 14.40
N LEU A 386 -20.21 1.94 14.43
CA LEU A 386 -21.65 1.73 14.67
C LEU A 386 -22.28 0.90 13.55
N PHE A 387 -21.74 1.07 12.36
CA PHE A 387 -22.02 0.29 11.16
C PHE A 387 -20.70 -0.27 10.59
N GLU A 388 -20.77 -1.19 9.65
CA GLU A 388 -19.62 -1.76 8.96
C GLU A 388 -19.98 -1.98 7.48
N GLY A 389 -19.02 -1.76 6.59
CA GLY A 389 -19.21 -2.05 5.18
C GLY A 389 -19.05 -3.53 4.90
N ASP A 390 -20.13 -4.22 4.51
CA ASP A 390 -20.12 -5.66 4.22
C ASP A 390 -21.04 -6.01 3.03
N PHE A 391 -21.00 -7.25 2.57
CA PHE A 391 -21.91 -7.79 1.57
C PHE A 391 -23.34 -7.89 2.13
N ASP A 392 -24.29 -7.24 1.46
CA ASP A 392 -25.72 -7.43 1.73
C ASP A 392 -26.21 -8.69 1.01
N TRP A 393 -25.94 -9.84 1.64
CA TRP A 393 -26.34 -11.17 1.15
C TRP A 393 -27.84 -11.26 0.85
N ALA A 394 -28.67 -10.53 1.60
CA ALA A 394 -30.12 -10.51 1.44
C ALA A 394 -30.56 -9.67 0.23
N ALA A 395 -29.97 -8.49 0.01
CA ALA A 395 -30.19 -7.68 -1.18
C ALA A 395 -29.68 -8.40 -2.45
N SER A 396 -28.52 -9.04 -2.36
CA SER A 396 -27.93 -9.90 -3.40
C SER A 396 -28.82 -11.09 -3.79
N GLY A 397 -29.77 -11.47 -2.93
CA GLY A 397 -30.71 -12.57 -3.19
C GLY A 397 -30.08 -13.98 -3.16
N VAL A 398 -28.88 -14.11 -2.59
CA VAL A 398 -28.13 -15.37 -2.45
C VAL A 398 -28.12 -15.85 -0.99
N SER A 399 -27.35 -16.89 -0.69
CA SER A 399 -27.06 -17.26 0.70
C SER A 399 -25.75 -16.62 1.15
N GLU A 400 -25.62 -16.38 2.45
CA GLU A 400 -24.37 -15.96 3.09
C GLU A 400 -23.22 -16.90 2.72
N GLY A 401 -22.09 -16.34 2.31
CA GLY A 401 -20.92 -17.08 1.79
C GLY A 401 -21.04 -17.60 0.34
N ASP A 402 -22.11 -17.27 -0.40
CA ASP A 402 -22.24 -17.66 -1.82
C ASP A 402 -21.48 -16.68 -2.75
N PHE A 403 -20.16 -16.86 -2.82
CA PHE A 403 -19.26 -16.10 -3.69
C PHE A 403 -19.31 -16.49 -5.18
N SER A 404 -20.36 -17.17 -5.66
CA SER A 404 -20.42 -17.66 -7.05
C SER A 404 -20.55 -16.56 -8.13
N ASN A 405 -20.75 -15.32 -7.72
CA ASN A 405 -20.74 -14.11 -8.56
C ASN A 405 -20.23 -12.90 -7.75
N ALA A 406 -19.09 -13.07 -7.07
CA ALA A 406 -18.64 -12.17 -6.01
C ALA A 406 -18.44 -10.71 -6.45
N ALA A 407 -17.98 -10.49 -7.69
CA ALA A 407 -17.81 -9.15 -8.24
C ALA A 407 -19.11 -8.34 -8.46
N ALA A 408 -20.28 -8.93 -8.22
CA ALA A 408 -21.59 -8.27 -8.30
C ALA A 408 -22.54 -8.67 -7.14
N LEU A 409 -21.98 -8.99 -5.98
CA LEU A 409 -22.74 -9.00 -4.72
C LEU A 409 -23.04 -7.56 -4.31
N GLU A 410 -24.18 -7.32 -3.68
CA GLU A 410 -24.56 -6.00 -3.15
C GLU A 410 -23.70 -5.65 -1.93
N PHE A 411 -23.32 -4.37 -1.79
CA PHE A 411 -22.58 -3.84 -0.64
C PHE A 411 -23.46 -2.89 0.18
N ASN A 412 -23.31 -2.87 1.50
CA ASN A 412 -24.09 -2.00 2.38
C ASN A 412 -23.40 -1.76 3.73
N TYR A 413 -23.68 -0.61 4.37
CA TYR A 413 -23.22 -0.31 5.73
C TYR A 413 -24.15 -0.94 6.80
N LEU A 414 -23.93 -2.20 7.14
CA LEU A 414 -24.78 -2.97 8.05
C LEU A 414 -24.57 -2.57 9.53
N PRO A 415 -25.54 -2.76 10.45
CA PRO A 415 -25.36 -2.41 11.86
C PRO A 415 -24.47 -3.42 12.60
N THR A 416 -23.37 -2.95 13.18
CA THR A 416 -22.40 -3.77 13.94
C THR A 416 -22.50 -3.46 15.44
N MET A 417 -21.98 -2.32 15.91
CA MET A 417 -22.25 -1.87 17.30
C MET A 417 -23.66 -1.27 17.47
N ALA A 418 -24.31 -0.82 16.40
CA ALA A 418 -25.71 -0.44 16.41
C ALA A 418 -26.63 -1.68 16.37
N ALA A 419 -27.74 -1.65 17.13
CA ALA A 419 -28.70 -2.74 17.21
C ALA A 419 -29.66 -2.84 16.01
N GLU A 420 -29.79 -1.76 15.23
CA GLU A 420 -30.64 -1.65 14.06
C GLU A 420 -30.21 -0.45 13.21
N MET A 421 -30.73 -0.36 11.97
CA MET A 421 -30.52 0.79 11.08
C MET A 421 -30.97 2.10 11.76
N PRO A 422 -30.32 3.25 11.45
CA PRO A 422 -30.62 4.51 12.12
C PRO A 422 -32.02 5.01 11.75
N ILE A 423 -32.68 5.65 12.70
CA ILE A 423 -34.06 6.15 12.56
C ILE A 423 -34.02 7.65 12.26
N ASP A 424 -34.46 8.05 11.07
CA ASP A 424 -34.80 9.43 10.78
C ASP A 424 -36.09 9.80 11.54
N VAL A 425 -35.95 10.69 12.53
CA VAL A 425 -37.05 11.16 13.39
C VAL A 425 -38.05 12.03 12.61
N HIS A 426 -37.68 12.50 11.42
CA HIS A 426 -38.42 13.43 10.58
C HIS A 426 -38.68 12.90 9.15
N ALA A 427 -38.60 11.58 8.92
CA ALA A 427 -38.84 10.96 7.61
C ALA A 427 -40.19 11.30 6.94
N ASP A 428 -41.24 11.56 7.74
CA ASP A 428 -42.57 11.97 7.25
C ASP A 428 -42.70 13.50 6.95
N ASP A 429 -41.66 14.29 7.26
CA ASP A 429 -41.62 15.75 7.13
C ASP A 429 -40.57 16.14 6.08
N ALA A 430 -41.01 16.27 4.82
CA ALA A 430 -40.12 16.48 3.67
C ALA A 430 -39.20 17.73 3.77
N ASP A 431 -39.55 18.71 4.61
CA ASP A 431 -38.71 19.88 4.88
C ASP A 431 -37.60 19.61 5.92
N LYS A 432 -37.54 18.39 6.50
CA LYS A 432 -36.63 18.00 7.61
C LYS A 432 -36.12 16.56 7.57
N ALA A 433 -36.56 15.72 6.65
CA ALA A 433 -36.03 14.36 6.48
C ALA A 433 -34.49 14.41 6.39
N GLY A 434 -33.83 13.43 7.00
CA GLY A 434 -32.37 13.35 7.07
C GLY A 434 -31.67 14.35 8.00
N THR A 435 -32.38 15.20 8.75
CA THR A 435 -31.77 16.21 9.65
C THR A 435 -31.72 15.79 11.13
N VAL A 436 -32.44 14.74 11.53
CA VAL A 436 -32.45 14.25 12.92
C VAL A 436 -32.42 12.72 12.94
N TRP A 437 -31.30 12.15 13.39
CA TRP A 437 -31.05 10.72 13.38
C TRP A 437 -30.95 10.16 14.80
N GLN A 438 -31.67 9.08 15.09
CA GLN A 438 -31.50 8.28 16.29
C GLN A 438 -30.74 7.00 15.97
N VAL A 439 -29.65 6.76 16.70
CA VAL A 439 -28.87 5.52 16.65
C VAL A 439 -29.04 4.83 18.00
N LYS A 440 -29.30 3.52 17.94
CA LYS A 440 -29.46 2.68 19.11
C LYS A 440 -28.33 1.65 19.16
N LEU A 441 -27.59 1.64 20.25
CA LEU A 441 -26.56 0.67 20.58
C LEU A 441 -27.17 -0.70 20.92
N ARG A 442 -26.37 -1.76 20.74
CA ARG A 442 -26.69 -3.08 21.30
C ARG A 442 -26.54 -3.08 22.83
N ASP A 443 -27.19 -4.02 23.52
CA ASP A 443 -27.14 -4.16 24.98
C ASP A 443 -26.08 -5.17 25.47
N ASP A 444 -25.26 -5.68 24.55
CA ASP A 444 -24.16 -6.64 24.78
C ASP A 444 -22.75 -6.08 24.49
N LEU A 445 -22.63 -4.80 24.10
CA LEU A 445 -21.34 -4.15 23.81
C LEU A 445 -20.41 -4.13 25.03
N ARG A 446 -19.13 -4.43 24.81
CA ARG A 446 -18.13 -4.50 25.89
C ARG A 446 -16.72 -4.13 25.44
N TRP A 447 -15.96 -3.51 26.34
CA TRP A 447 -14.51 -3.41 26.24
C TRP A 447 -13.85 -4.79 26.43
N GLN A 448 -12.63 -4.94 25.90
CA GLN A 448 -11.75 -6.08 26.22
C GLN A 448 -11.58 -6.30 27.74
N ASP A 449 -11.16 -7.52 28.10
CA ASP A 449 -10.76 -7.80 29.48
C ASP A 449 -9.48 -7.05 29.87
N ASP A 450 -9.46 -6.59 31.13
CA ASP A 450 -8.34 -5.91 31.76
C ASP A 450 -8.36 -6.17 33.29
N PRO A 451 -7.21 -6.48 33.92
CA PRO A 451 -7.13 -6.73 35.36
C PRO A 451 -7.68 -5.62 36.26
N ARG A 452 -7.67 -4.36 35.80
CA ARG A 452 -8.11 -3.16 36.55
C ARG A 452 -9.62 -3.13 36.80
N TRP A 453 -10.42 -3.88 36.02
CA TRP A 453 -11.85 -4.09 36.32
C TRP A 453 -12.03 -4.83 37.66
N ALA A 454 -11.12 -5.78 37.97
CA ALA A 454 -11.25 -6.70 39.09
C ALA A 454 -10.58 -6.21 40.40
N ASP A 455 -9.53 -5.39 40.31
CA ASP A 455 -8.85 -4.85 41.50
C ASP A 455 -9.48 -3.54 42.05
N GLY A 456 -10.36 -2.91 41.28
CA GLY A 456 -11.04 -1.68 41.64
C GLY A 456 -10.17 -0.42 41.50
N THR A 457 -9.17 -0.46 40.62
CA THR A 457 -8.36 0.70 40.24
C THR A 457 -9.20 1.74 39.50
N TRP A 458 -10.07 1.30 38.59
CA TRP A 458 -10.99 2.17 37.87
C TRP A 458 -12.20 2.58 38.72
N THR A 459 -12.69 3.80 38.48
CA THR A 459 -13.87 4.37 39.12
C THR A 459 -15.17 3.86 38.50
N ASN A 460 -15.17 3.61 37.19
CA ASN A 460 -16.12 2.70 36.55
C ASN A 460 -15.56 1.27 36.60
N THR A 461 -16.31 0.32 37.16
CA THR A 461 -15.93 -1.11 37.18
C THR A 461 -16.83 -1.96 36.28
N ASP A 462 -17.67 -1.33 35.47
CA ASP A 462 -18.54 -1.97 34.49
C ASP A 462 -17.85 -1.92 33.11
N PRO A 463 -17.47 -3.06 32.51
CA PRO A 463 -16.79 -3.10 31.22
C PRO A 463 -17.77 -2.91 30.04
N THR A 464 -19.07 -2.76 30.27
CA THR A 464 -20.04 -2.50 29.19
C THR A 464 -19.84 -1.13 28.56
N ILE A 465 -20.15 -1.04 27.26
CA ILE A 465 -20.10 0.21 26.49
C ILE A 465 -21.51 0.80 26.40
N ASP A 466 -21.63 2.08 26.73
CA ASP A 466 -22.88 2.82 26.92
C ASP A 466 -22.81 4.16 26.15
N VAL A 467 -23.96 4.84 25.95
CA VAL A 467 -24.00 6.17 25.33
C VAL A 467 -23.09 7.20 26.02
N ASP A 468 -22.82 7.09 27.33
CA ASP A 468 -21.92 8.02 28.02
C ASP A 468 -20.46 7.91 27.52
N ASP A 469 -19.99 6.72 27.11
CA ASP A 469 -18.66 6.53 26.52
C ASP A 469 -18.54 7.24 25.16
N PHE A 470 -19.55 7.10 24.30
CA PHE A 470 -19.64 7.83 23.03
C PHE A 470 -19.76 9.34 23.24
N MET A 471 -20.58 9.79 24.18
CA MET A 471 -20.73 11.22 24.50
C MET A 471 -19.42 11.82 25.05
N TYR A 472 -18.63 11.06 25.81
CA TYR A 472 -17.28 11.45 26.20
C TYR A 472 -16.33 11.49 24.98
N ALA A 473 -16.37 10.46 24.13
CA ALA A 473 -15.54 10.37 22.92
C ALA A 473 -15.77 11.56 21.98
N TYR A 474 -17.02 11.87 21.61
CA TYR A 474 -17.34 13.00 20.74
C TYR A 474 -16.93 14.36 21.33
N LYS A 475 -17.00 14.50 22.66
CA LYS A 475 -16.54 15.70 23.36
C LYS A 475 -15.02 15.86 23.30
N MET A 476 -14.26 14.76 23.38
CA MET A 476 -12.80 14.79 23.22
C MET A 476 -12.38 14.98 21.77
N LEU A 477 -13.04 14.31 20.83
CA LEU A 477 -12.83 14.49 19.38
C LEU A 477 -13.00 15.96 18.97
N LEU A 478 -14.01 16.65 19.51
CA LEU A 478 -14.24 18.08 19.28
C LEU A 478 -13.55 19.01 20.31
N ASP A 479 -12.64 18.55 21.16
CA ASP A 479 -12.04 19.41 22.20
C ASP A 479 -11.16 20.52 21.56
N PRO A 480 -11.44 21.81 21.84
CA PRO A 480 -10.82 22.96 21.18
C PRO A 480 -9.36 23.21 21.59
N LYS A 481 -8.81 22.41 22.51
CA LYS A 481 -7.40 22.47 22.92
C LYS A 481 -6.59 21.30 22.41
N LEU A 482 -7.21 20.12 22.26
CA LEU A 482 -6.59 18.96 21.63
C LEU A 482 -6.43 19.18 20.12
N LEU A 483 -7.43 19.80 19.48
CA LEU A 483 -7.44 20.04 18.03
C LEU A 483 -7.19 18.75 17.24
N ASN A 484 -7.93 17.70 17.61
CA ASN A 484 -7.82 16.35 17.05
C ASN A 484 -7.98 16.36 15.52
N GLY A 485 -7.07 15.67 14.82
CA GLY A 485 -6.98 15.73 13.35
C GLY A 485 -8.23 15.24 12.62
N ARG A 486 -9.02 14.35 13.24
CA ARG A 486 -10.25 13.79 12.68
C ARG A 486 -11.54 14.55 13.06
N ALA A 487 -11.44 15.70 13.75
CA ALA A 487 -12.62 16.40 14.28
C ALA A 487 -13.66 16.82 13.22
N SER A 488 -13.25 16.95 11.95
CA SER A 488 -14.14 17.28 10.83
C SER A 488 -15.28 16.29 10.64
N VAL A 489 -15.11 15.02 11.01
CA VAL A 489 -16.16 14.00 10.83
C VAL A 489 -17.46 14.37 11.55
N LEU A 490 -17.40 15.14 12.64
CA LEU A 490 -18.57 15.58 13.40
C LEU A 490 -19.03 17.02 13.09
N TYR A 491 -18.42 17.73 12.14
CA TYR A 491 -18.89 19.08 11.78
C TYR A 491 -18.86 19.43 10.28
N SER A 492 -18.19 18.63 9.47
CA SER A 492 -18.13 18.71 8.01
C SER A 492 -18.89 17.54 7.41
N ASP A 493 -18.46 16.33 7.77
CA ASP A 493 -18.84 15.12 7.05
C ASP A 493 -20.18 14.57 7.60
N ILE A 494 -20.33 14.58 8.93
CA ILE A 494 -21.62 14.68 9.62
C ILE A 494 -21.75 16.12 10.13
N PRO A 495 -22.59 16.98 9.53
CA PRO A 495 -22.66 18.40 9.90
C PRO A 495 -23.51 18.61 11.16
N VAL A 496 -23.01 18.16 12.32
CA VAL A 496 -23.75 18.23 13.59
C VAL A 496 -23.88 19.68 14.06
N VAL A 497 -25.10 20.08 14.41
CA VAL A 497 -25.44 21.43 14.88
C VAL A 497 -24.46 21.93 15.95
N ASN A 498 -23.84 23.08 15.70
CA ASN A 498 -22.86 23.73 16.57
C ASN A 498 -21.54 22.96 16.85
N ALA A 499 -21.27 21.80 16.23
CA ALA A 499 -20.03 21.06 16.49
C ALA A 499 -18.79 21.85 16.07
N GLU A 500 -18.80 22.46 14.89
CA GLU A 500 -17.71 23.36 14.44
C GLU A 500 -17.54 24.55 15.41
N THR A 501 -18.65 25.06 15.94
CA THR A 501 -18.66 26.18 16.88
C THR A 501 -18.06 25.81 18.24
N TYR A 502 -18.21 24.56 18.69
CA TYR A 502 -17.52 24.04 19.86
C TYR A 502 -16.03 23.81 19.58
N TYR A 503 -15.69 23.20 18.44
CA TYR A 503 -14.31 22.88 18.06
C TYR A 503 -13.45 24.13 17.82
N LYS A 504 -13.94 25.12 17.07
CA LYS A 504 -13.21 26.35 16.74
C LYS A 504 -13.35 27.46 17.78
N GLN A 505 -13.95 27.19 18.95
CA GLN A 505 -14.12 28.21 20.00
C GLN A 505 -12.77 28.83 20.43
N GLY A 506 -12.73 30.15 20.60
CA GLY A 506 -11.51 30.86 21.00
C GLY A 506 -10.40 30.98 19.95
N THR A 507 -10.57 30.43 18.73
CA THR A 507 -9.57 30.56 17.65
C THR A 507 -9.51 31.95 17.01
N GLY A 508 -10.52 32.80 17.25
CA GLY A 508 -10.58 34.16 16.73
C GLY A 508 -11.50 34.28 15.51
N TYR A 509 -10.99 34.76 14.39
CA TYR A 509 -11.78 35.14 13.22
C TYR A 509 -12.57 33.97 12.61
N LYS A 510 -13.85 34.20 12.30
CA LYS A 510 -14.74 33.24 11.61
C LYS A 510 -15.05 33.66 10.17
N GLY A 511 -15.29 34.94 9.92
CA GLY A 511 -15.75 35.46 8.62
C GLY A 511 -16.34 36.88 8.76
N CYS A 512 -16.90 37.43 7.69
CA CYS A 512 -17.69 38.67 7.76
C CYS A 512 -19.18 38.37 7.55
N ASP A 513 -20.06 38.92 8.41
CA ASP A 513 -21.47 39.06 8.07
C ASP A 513 -21.60 40.10 6.94
N VAL A 514 -22.02 39.66 5.76
CA VAL A 514 -22.31 40.50 4.60
C VAL A 514 -23.79 40.83 4.59
N THR A 515 -24.12 42.07 4.96
CA THR A 515 -25.50 42.59 4.89
C THR A 515 -25.72 43.29 3.56
N VAL A 516 -26.72 42.84 2.79
CA VAL A 516 -27.14 43.44 1.51
C VAL A 516 -28.50 44.11 1.70
N GLU A 517 -28.59 45.41 1.40
CA GLU A 517 -29.86 46.13 1.34
C GLU A 517 -30.31 46.31 -0.12
N THR A 518 -31.35 45.58 -0.52
CA THR A 518 -32.00 45.70 -1.83
C THR A 518 -33.29 46.51 -1.70
N THR A 519 -33.61 47.37 -2.67
CA THR A 519 -34.87 48.13 -2.69
C THR A 519 -35.58 47.92 -4.01
N ASP A 520 -36.85 47.51 -3.96
CA ASP A 520 -37.65 47.22 -5.15
C ASP A 520 -38.13 48.50 -5.90
N ASP A 521 -38.66 48.32 -7.11
CA ASP A 521 -39.24 49.39 -7.93
C ASP A 521 -40.43 50.12 -7.26
N ALA A 522 -41.00 49.58 -6.18
CA ALA A 522 -42.06 50.18 -5.38
C ALA A 522 -41.53 50.98 -4.16
N GLY A 523 -40.22 50.90 -3.87
CA GLY A 523 -39.56 51.55 -2.75
C GLY A 523 -39.63 50.78 -1.42
N ALA A 524 -39.86 49.46 -1.47
CA ALA A 524 -39.74 48.58 -0.32
C ALA A 524 -38.31 48.03 -0.23
N THR A 525 -37.69 48.17 0.94
CA THR A 525 -36.32 47.69 1.21
C THR A 525 -36.37 46.32 1.90
N THR A 526 -35.61 45.37 1.36
CA THR A 526 -35.30 44.07 1.96
C THR A 526 -33.84 44.06 2.41
N THR A 527 -33.56 43.37 3.52
CA THR A 527 -32.23 43.25 4.09
C THR A 527 -31.94 41.78 4.31
N GLU A 528 -30.92 41.27 3.64
CA GLU A 528 -30.41 39.92 3.85
C GLU A 528 -29.03 40.02 4.52
N THR A 529 -28.66 39.02 5.31
CA THR A 529 -27.34 38.95 5.94
C THR A 529 -26.90 37.50 5.95
N SER A 530 -25.76 37.24 5.35
CA SER A 530 -25.11 35.94 5.29
C SER A 530 -23.68 36.05 5.83
N LEU A 531 -23.21 35.00 6.49
CA LEU A 531 -21.81 34.92 6.88
C LEU A 531 -21.00 34.47 5.66
N ASP A 532 -20.00 35.26 5.28
CA ASP A 532 -18.99 34.93 4.28
C ASP A 532 -17.66 34.63 4.98
N THR A 533 -17.25 33.37 4.95
CA THR A 533 -16.00 32.87 5.55
C THR A 533 -14.79 33.03 4.63
N SER A 534 -14.98 33.42 3.35
CA SER A 534 -13.91 33.60 2.38
C SER A 534 -13.23 34.97 2.46
N ILE A 535 -13.96 35.98 2.97
CA ILE A 535 -13.42 37.32 3.15
C ILE A 535 -12.38 37.31 4.28
N VAL A 536 -11.24 37.98 4.09
CA VAL A 536 -10.20 38.13 5.12
C VAL A 536 -10.59 39.17 6.18
N GLU A 537 -10.10 39.03 7.42
CA GLU A 537 -10.47 39.91 8.54
C GLU A 537 -10.33 41.42 8.23
N GLU A 538 -9.31 41.80 7.44
CA GLU A 538 -9.05 43.19 7.05
C GLU A 538 -10.13 43.80 6.15
N ASP A 539 -10.90 42.96 5.44
CA ASP A 539 -11.97 43.35 4.50
C ASP A 539 -13.38 43.34 5.13
N CYS A 540 -13.50 43.03 6.43
CA CYS A 540 -14.73 43.22 7.21
C CYS A 540 -14.93 44.70 7.58
N VAL A 541 -15.20 45.54 6.58
CA VAL A 541 -15.32 46.99 6.78
C VAL A 541 -16.71 47.41 7.31
N ASP A 542 -16.72 47.95 8.54
CA ASP A 542 -17.87 48.54 9.28
C ASP A 542 -18.44 49.83 8.64
N THR A 543 -18.31 49.99 7.32
CA THR A 543 -18.88 51.11 6.55
C THR A 543 -19.49 50.61 5.26
N LYS A 544 -20.75 50.96 5.02
CA LYS A 544 -21.49 50.65 3.80
C LYS A 544 -20.69 51.03 2.54
N VAL A 545 -20.45 50.07 1.67
CA VAL A 545 -19.93 50.27 0.31
C VAL A 545 -21.11 50.32 -0.65
N ASP A 546 -21.19 51.41 -1.40
CA ASP A 546 -22.16 51.60 -2.48
C ASP A 546 -21.68 50.79 -3.70
N THR A 547 -22.43 49.74 -4.06
CA THR A 547 -22.14 48.87 -5.21
C THR A 547 -23.22 49.05 -6.27
N ASP A 548 -22.95 48.67 -7.52
CA ASP A 548 -23.93 48.78 -8.62
C ASP A 548 -25.25 48.02 -8.35
N ASN A 549 -25.27 47.12 -7.35
CA ASN A 549 -26.43 46.30 -6.95
C ASN A 549 -27.02 46.65 -5.56
N GLY A 550 -26.47 47.63 -4.82
CA GLY A 550 -27.00 48.05 -3.51
C GLY A 550 -25.93 48.47 -2.48
N GLU A 551 -26.40 48.93 -1.31
CA GLU A 551 -25.52 49.22 -0.16
C GLU A 551 -25.15 47.91 0.55
N THR A 552 -23.85 47.61 0.66
CA THR A 552 -23.33 46.42 1.36
C THR A 552 -22.55 46.79 2.60
N ALA A 553 -22.86 46.21 3.76
CA ALA A 553 -22.09 46.35 5.00
C ALA A 553 -21.42 45.02 5.34
N ARG A 554 -20.18 45.05 5.87
CA ARG A 554 -19.42 43.85 6.24
C ARG A 554 -19.00 43.93 7.69
N THR A 555 -19.54 43.06 8.55
CA THR A 555 -19.25 43.08 9.99
C THR A 555 -18.39 41.89 10.36
N LYS A 556 -17.27 42.12 11.06
CA LYS A 556 -16.40 41.02 11.51
C LYS A 556 -17.15 40.09 12.48
N VAL A 557 -17.11 38.78 12.20
CA VAL A 557 -17.57 37.72 13.09
C VAL A 557 -16.36 36.94 13.60
N ASP A 558 -16.30 36.79 14.93
CA ASP A 558 -15.35 35.92 15.63
C ASP A 558 -16.07 34.67 16.14
N TRP A 559 -15.37 33.53 16.19
CA TRP A 559 -15.79 32.36 16.94
C TRP A 559 -16.01 32.71 18.43
N PRO A 560 -16.99 32.10 19.11
CA PRO A 560 -17.24 32.40 20.51
C PRO A 560 -16.01 32.07 21.36
N ALA A 561 -15.69 32.93 22.33
CA ALA A 561 -14.54 32.71 23.22
C ALA A 561 -14.70 31.46 24.11
N THR A 562 -15.95 31.03 24.34
CA THR A 562 -16.32 29.79 25.04
C THR A 562 -17.66 29.28 24.51
N PHE A 563 -17.79 27.98 24.27
CA PHE A 563 -19.03 27.30 23.91
C PHE A 563 -19.19 26.03 24.77
N ASP A 564 -20.40 25.75 25.23
CA ASP A 564 -20.70 24.59 26.08
C ASP A 564 -21.14 23.42 25.20
N PHE A 565 -20.48 22.26 25.36
CA PHE A 565 -20.73 21.02 24.63
C PHE A 565 -22.20 20.57 24.74
N ALA A 566 -22.90 20.92 25.84
CA ALA A 566 -24.31 20.64 26.01
C ALA A 566 -25.25 21.34 24.98
N ASN A 567 -24.73 22.20 24.10
CA ASN A 567 -25.45 22.80 22.97
C ASN A 567 -24.99 22.27 21.60
N VAL A 568 -24.04 21.33 21.56
CA VAL A 568 -23.73 20.56 20.33
C VAL A 568 -24.89 19.61 20.07
N GLY A 569 -25.21 19.38 18.80
CA GLY A 569 -26.36 18.59 18.33
C GLY A 569 -26.29 17.09 18.59
N ILE A 570 -25.62 16.60 19.63
CA ILE A 570 -25.59 15.19 20.03
C ILE A 570 -26.21 15.06 21.42
N LYS A 571 -27.17 14.15 21.57
CA LYS A 571 -27.99 14.06 22.78
C LYS A 571 -28.25 12.62 23.20
N LYS A 572 -27.86 12.27 24.43
CA LYS A 572 -28.31 11.04 25.13
C LYS A 572 -29.83 11.05 25.31
N ILE A 573 -30.51 10.03 24.79
CA ILE A 573 -31.94 9.78 24.99
C ILE A 573 -32.14 8.83 26.19
N ASP A 574 -31.38 7.73 26.19
CA ASP A 574 -31.21 6.81 27.31
C ASP A 574 -29.81 6.14 27.22
N ASN A 575 -29.54 5.13 28.04
CA ASN A 575 -28.22 4.47 28.11
C ASN A 575 -27.78 3.78 26.81
N LEU A 576 -28.70 3.48 25.89
CA LEU A 576 -28.40 2.78 24.64
C LEU A 576 -28.88 3.55 23.39
N THR A 577 -29.34 4.80 23.52
CA THR A 577 -29.80 5.60 22.37
C THR A 577 -29.27 7.03 22.44
N PHE A 578 -28.60 7.48 21.38
CA PHE A 578 -28.29 8.89 21.14
C PHE A 578 -28.98 9.43 19.87
N GLU A 579 -29.19 10.74 19.87
CA GLU A 579 -29.85 11.50 18.81
C GLU A 579 -28.90 12.58 18.30
N PHE A 580 -28.68 12.61 16.99
CA PHE A 580 -27.98 13.68 16.29
C PHE A 580 -28.98 14.66 15.68
N THR A 581 -28.64 15.95 15.69
CA THR A 581 -29.32 17.03 14.97
C THR A 581 -28.30 17.68 14.03
N LEU A 582 -28.62 17.73 12.74
CA LEU A 582 -27.71 18.16 11.68
C LEU A 582 -28.08 19.56 11.14
N GLU A 583 -27.09 20.29 10.63
CA GLU A 583 -27.26 21.61 10.00
C GLU A 583 -27.82 21.50 8.57
N SER A 584 -27.53 20.40 7.89
CA SER A 584 -28.11 19.99 6.59
C SER A 584 -28.57 18.54 6.63
N ALA A 585 -29.47 18.15 5.72
CA ALA A 585 -29.92 16.77 5.60
C ALA A 585 -28.81 15.87 5.02
N MET A 586 -28.77 14.62 5.48
CA MET A 586 -27.96 13.54 4.90
C MET A 586 -28.87 12.37 4.50
N THR A 587 -28.43 11.51 3.58
CA THR A 587 -29.11 10.23 3.37
C THR A 587 -28.79 9.25 4.51
N SER A 588 -29.59 8.18 4.65
CA SER A 588 -29.27 7.07 5.56
C SER A 588 -27.97 6.36 5.17
N TRP A 589 -27.52 6.47 3.92
CA TRP A 589 -26.26 5.89 3.49
C TRP A 589 -25.08 6.68 4.04
N ASP A 590 -24.96 7.95 3.64
CA ASP A 590 -23.87 8.84 4.03
C ASP A 590 -23.75 8.91 5.56
N PHE A 591 -24.89 8.98 6.27
CA PHE A 591 -24.89 9.02 7.73
C PHE A 591 -24.36 7.73 8.39
N ARG A 592 -24.52 6.55 7.75
CA ARG A 592 -23.94 5.29 8.24
C ARG A 592 -22.47 5.16 7.88
N GLU A 593 -22.08 5.56 6.67
CA GLU A 593 -20.67 5.57 6.21
C GLU A 593 -19.79 6.36 7.17
N GLN A 594 -20.19 7.58 7.52
CA GLN A 594 -19.41 8.43 8.44
C GLN A 594 -19.39 7.91 9.89
N LEU A 595 -20.21 6.90 10.22
CA LEU A 595 -20.25 6.21 11.51
C LEU A 595 -19.72 4.76 11.43
N ALA A 596 -19.09 4.39 10.30
CA ALA A 596 -18.56 3.05 10.06
C ALA A 596 -17.10 2.84 10.49
N SER A 597 -16.50 3.80 11.19
CA SER A 597 -15.10 3.76 11.64
C SER A 597 -14.96 4.09 13.12
N GLY A 598 -13.98 3.45 13.77
CA GLY A 598 -13.58 3.69 15.16
C GLY A 598 -13.19 5.14 15.49
N ILE A 599 -12.96 6.00 14.49
CA ILE A 599 -12.86 7.47 14.64
C ILE A 599 -14.06 8.03 15.44
N THR A 600 -15.26 7.50 15.17
CA THR A 600 -16.53 7.87 15.84
C THR A 600 -16.93 6.91 16.96
N GLY A 601 -16.10 5.92 17.26
CA GLY A 601 -16.32 4.97 18.34
C GLY A 601 -16.12 5.56 19.74
N PRO A 602 -16.39 4.77 20.79
CA PRO A 602 -16.16 5.16 22.17
C PRO A 602 -14.65 5.27 22.47
N VAL A 603 -14.30 6.00 23.53
CA VAL A 603 -12.95 5.99 24.11
C VAL A 603 -13.05 5.86 25.63
N HIS A 604 -12.12 5.13 26.24
CA HIS A 604 -12.17 4.85 27.67
C HIS A 604 -11.72 6.07 28.49
N GLU A 605 -12.67 6.78 29.13
CA GLU A 605 -12.46 8.08 29.81
C GLU A 605 -11.23 8.08 30.73
N GLU A 606 -11.09 7.08 31.61
CA GLU A 606 -10.02 7.06 32.60
C GLU A 606 -8.61 6.89 32.00
N LEU A 607 -8.49 6.20 30.85
CA LEU A 607 -7.21 6.08 30.13
C LEU A 607 -6.90 7.34 29.32
N TYR A 608 -7.93 7.94 28.72
CA TYR A 608 -7.82 9.17 27.96
C TYR A 608 -7.37 10.35 28.85
N GLU A 609 -7.96 10.45 30.04
CA GLU A 609 -7.58 11.42 31.07
C GLU A 609 -6.22 11.09 31.72
N ALA A 610 -5.86 9.81 31.91
CA ALA A 610 -4.55 9.43 32.43
C ALA A 610 -3.38 9.81 31.50
N GLY A 611 -3.60 9.77 30.18
CA GLY A 611 -2.63 10.22 29.18
C GLY A 611 -2.56 11.75 29.00
N MET A 612 -3.51 12.50 29.57
CA MET A 612 -3.69 13.92 29.30
C MET A 612 -2.60 14.80 29.94
N ASN A 613 -2.04 15.75 29.17
CA ASN A 613 -1.08 16.70 29.72
C ASN A 613 -1.75 17.85 30.52
N ASP A 614 -0.98 18.53 31.39
CA ASP A 614 -1.46 19.62 32.26
C ASP A 614 -2.22 20.73 31.51
N THR A 615 -1.88 21.00 30.25
CA THR A 615 -2.53 22.03 29.42
C THR A 615 -3.77 21.55 28.69
N ARG A 616 -4.02 20.24 28.67
CA ARG A 616 -5.01 19.53 27.83
C ARG A 616 -4.87 19.80 26.35
N THR A 617 -3.63 19.87 25.86
CA THR A 617 -3.30 20.10 24.44
C THR A 617 -2.63 18.91 23.77
N LYS A 618 -2.31 17.86 24.54
CA LYS A 618 -1.80 16.57 24.06
C LYS A 618 -2.24 15.48 25.03
N THR A 619 -2.48 14.27 24.51
CA THR A 619 -2.62 13.05 25.30
C THR A 619 -1.65 11.98 24.79
N THR A 620 -1.25 11.05 25.65
CA THR A 620 -0.53 9.82 25.25
C THR A 620 -1.48 8.65 24.97
N TYR A 621 -2.80 8.83 25.10
CA TYR A 621 -3.79 7.80 24.73
C TYR A 621 -3.59 7.36 23.28
N GLY A 622 -3.44 6.04 23.07
CA GLY A 622 -3.10 5.42 21.78
C GLY A 622 -1.60 5.30 21.49
N THR A 623 -0.72 5.51 22.48
CA THR A 623 0.73 5.24 22.33
C THR A 623 1.13 3.97 23.07
N ASN A 624 2.30 3.41 22.76
CA ASN A 624 2.93 2.25 23.43
C ASN A 624 3.05 2.36 24.98
N VAL A 625 2.90 3.56 25.56
CA VAL A 625 2.90 3.80 27.02
C VAL A 625 1.51 4.02 27.62
N ASN A 626 0.47 4.16 26.80
CA ASN A 626 -0.93 4.32 27.23
C ASN A 626 -1.86 3.89 26.09
N GLU A 627 -1.86 2.58 25.85
CA GLU A 627 -2.63 1.90 24.80
C GLU A 627 -4.16 2.09 24.99
N ILE A 628 -4.92 1.93 23.91
CA ILE A 628 -6.40 1.96 23.96
C ILE A 628 -6.93 0.61 24.48
N LEU A 629 -8.14 0.59 25.06
CA LEU A 629 -8.88 -0.67 25.20
C LEU A 629 -9.59 -0.97 23.88
N ALA A 630 -9.40 -2.17 23.37
CA ALA A 630 -10.10 -2.65 22.19
C ALA A 630 -11.59 -2.92 22.46
N TYR A 631 -12.37 -2.77 21.40
CA TYR A 631 -13.79 -3.08 21.27
C TYR A 631 -14.17 -3.57 19.87
N GLY A 632 -13.21 -3.64 18.94
CA GLY A 632 -13.28 -4.40 17.69
C GLY A 632 -12.72 -5.82 17.83
N GLU A 633 -12.34 -6.41 16.71
CA GLU A 633 -12.11 -7.83 16.43
C GLU A 633 -10.91 -8.41 17.19
N PHE A 634 -9.87 -7.61 17.37
CA PHE A 634 -8.64 -7.97 18.04
C PHE A 634 -8.29 -6.98 19.16
N LYS A 635 -7.49 -7.44 20.11
CA LYS A 635 -6.91 -6.65 21.21
C LYS A 635 -5.39 -6.68 21.08
N LEU A 636 -4.74 -5.56 21.31
CA LEU A 636 -3.28 -5.48 21.33
C LEU A 636 -2.76 -6.27 22.55
N ASN A 637 -1.86 -7.21 22.29
CA ASN A 637 -1.24 -8.06 23.31
C ASN A 637 0.20 -7.62 23.61
N SER A 638 0.92 -7.13 22.58
CA SER A 638 2.19 -6.41 22.78
C SER A 638 2.54 -5.49 21.61
N TRP A 639 3.10 -4.33 21.92
CA TRP A 639 3.80 -3.45 20.98
C TRP A 639 5.28 -3.36 21.36
N GLN A 640 6.16 -3.66 20.41
CA GLN A 640 7.61 -3.46 20.51
C GLN A 640 8.06 -2.45 19.46
N ASP A 641 8.50 -1.27 19.92
CA ASP A 641 9.07 -0.19 19.11
C ASP A 641 10.13 -0.74 18.13
N ASP A 642 10.08 -0.29 16.88
CA ASP A 642 10.97 -0.68 15.78
C ASP A 642 11.04 -2.21 15.49
N VAL A 643 10.12 -3.02 16.04
CA VAL A 643 10.13 -4.49 15.89
C VAL A 643 8.80 -5.04 15.40
N ASN A 644 7.74 -5.04 16.24
CA ASN A 644 6.43 -5.58 15.84
C ASN A 644 5.28 -5.17 16.76
N LEU A 645 4.07 -5.41 16.26
CA LEU A 645 2.84 -5.48 17.05
C LEU A 645 2.29 -6.91 16.99
N TYR A 646 1.74 -7.37 18.10
CA TYR A 646 1.08 -8.67 18.23
C TYR A 646 -0.32 -8.47 18.81
N PHE A 647 -1.33 -8.85 18.04
CA PHE A 647 -2.73 -8.76 18.39
C PHE A 647 -3.29 -10.17 18.62
N GLU A 648 -4.22 -10.28 19.55
CA GLU A 648 -4.95 -11.50 19.90
C GLU A 648 -6.44 -11.28 19.64
N LYS A 649 -7.19 -12.31 19.31
CA LYS A 649 -8.64 -12.23 19.09
C LYS A 649 -9.37 -11.68 20.34
N ASN A 650 -10.30 -10.75 20.12
CA ASN A 650 -11.17 -10.22 21.16
C ASN A 650 -12.46 -11.04 21.24
N GLU A 651 -12.50 -12.04 22.12
CA GLU A 651 -13.70 -12.87 22.37
C GLU A 651 -14.96 -12.08 22.77
N HIS A 652 -14.83 -10.80 23.13
CA HIS A 652 -15.94 -9.95 23.55
C HIS A 652 -16.46 -9.02 22.45
N PHE A 653 -15.86 -9.10 21.25
CA PHE A 653 -16.41 -8.46 20.06
C PHE A 653 -17.70 -9.18 19.61
N ILE A 654 -18.65 -8.41 19.11
CA ILE A 654 -20.02 -8.87 18.80
C ILE A 654 -20.05 -9.94 17.69
N GLU A 655 -19.12 -9.85 16.73
CA GLU A 655 -18.99 -10.73 15.57
C GLU A 655 -17.65 -11.49 15.59
N ALA A 656 -17.07 -11.72 16.77
CA ALA A 656 -15.79 -12.42 16.92
C ALA A 656 -15.76 -13.79 16.21
N ASP A 657 -16.87 -14.54 16.20
CA ASP A 657 -16.97 -15.85 15.54
C ASP A 657 -16.87 -15.78 14.00
N GLU A 658 -16.98 -14.59 13.39
CA GLU A 658 -16.91 -14.40 11.93
C GLU A 658 -15.47 -14.22 11.41
N TYR A 659 -14.49 -14.06 12.31
CA TYR A 659 -13.08 -13.89 11.97
C TYR A 659 -12.27 -15.17 12.21
N ASN A 660 -11.53 -15.62 11.19
CA ASN A 660 -10.89 -16.95 11.18
C ASN A 660 -9.42 -16.97 11.67
N PHE A 661 -8.98 -15.94 12.39
CA PHE A 661 -7.62 -15.85 12.96
C PHE A 661 -7.69 -15.71 14.48
N ASP A 662 -6.76 -16.36 15.18
CA ASP A 662 -6.60 -16.21 16.63
C ASP A 662 -5.65 -15.05 16.97
N PHE A 663 -4.70 -14.77 16.08
CA PHE A 663 -3.69 -13.72 16.25
C PHE A 663 -3.36 -13.02 14.94
N VAL A 664 -2.96 -11.75 15.04
CA VAL A 664 -2.33 -10.99 13.95
C VAL A 664 -0.96 -10.53 14.43
N ARG A 665 0.08 -10.81 13.64
CA ARG A 665 1.43 -10.30 13.86
C ARG A 665 1.77 -9.31 12.76
N VAL A 666 2.23 -8.12 13.15
CA VAL A 666 2.61 -7.04 12.23
C VAL A 666 4.07 -6.67 12.47
N ASP A 667 4.96 -7.10 11.59
CA ASP A 667 6.39 -6.79 11.71
C ASP A 667 6.74 -5.44 11.06
N LEU A 668 7.49 -4.62 11.78
CA LEU A 668 7.87 -3.27 11.37
C LEU A 668 9.15 -3.33 10.52
N ILE A 669 9.01 -3.22 9.20
CA ILE A 669 10.09 -3.37 8.23
C ILE A 669 10.02 -2.28 7.16
N GLU A 670 10.94 -1.31 7.23
CA GLU A 670 11.00 -0.16 6.32
C GLU A 670 11.25 -0.57 4.85
N ASP A 671 12.34 -1.28 4.58
CA ASP A 671 12.72 -1.61 3.20
C ASP A 671 11.78 -2.66 2.57
N GLN A 672 11.42 -2.45 1.30
CA GLN A 672 10.57 -3.39 0.56
C GLN A 672 11.32 -4.68 0.21
N GLY A 673 12.62 -4.61 -0.07
CA GLY A 673 13.45 -5.79 -0.34
C GLY A 673 13.52 -6.71 0.87
N ASN A 674 13.77 -6.16 2.06
CA ASN A 674 13.76 -6.93 3.30
C ASN A 674 12.39 -7.62 3.53
N ARG A 675 11.27 -6.93 3.29
CA ARG A 675 9.93 -7.55 3.36
C ARG A 675 9.74 -8.68 2.35
N ILE A 676 10.22 -8.53 1.12
CA ILE A 676 10.19 -9.57 0.08
C ILE A 676 11.02 -10.79 0.51
N GLU A 677 12.18 -10.59 1.11
CA GLU A 677 13.02 -11.70 1.60
C GLU A 677 12.44 -12.40 2.85
N GLU A 678 11.80 -11.68 3.79
CA GLU A 678 11.10 -12.32 4.91
C GLU A 678 9.83 -13.08 4.46
N PHE A 679 9.15 -12.62 3.39
CA PHE A 679 8.07 -13.40 2.75
C PHE A 679 8.59 -14.66 2.08
N LYS A 680 9.70 -14.58 1.32
CA LYS A 680 10.33 -15.76 0.68
C LYS A 680 10.80 -16.80 1.69
N LYS A 681 11.26 -16.38 2.88
CA LYS A 681 11.57 -17.25 4.04
C LYS A 681 10.31 -17.78 4.76
N GLY A 682 9.12 -17.55 4.21
CA GLY A 682 7.86 -18.01 4.80
C GLY A 682 7.51 -17.38 6.15
N ARG A 683 8.10 -16.23 6.52
CA ARG A 683 7.85 -15.55 7.81
C ARG A 683 6.71 -14.53 7.76
N LEU A 684 6.39 -14.06 6.56
CA LEU A 684 5.20 -13.25 6.28
C LEU A 684 4.20 -14.07 5.45
N ASP A 685 2.91 -13.83 5.65
CA ASP A 685 1.81 -14.40 4.88
C ASP A 685 1.30 -13.47 3.77
N VAL A 686 1.75 -12.22 3.75
CA VAL A 686 1.48 -11.24 2.68
C VAL A 686 2.68 -10.32 2.46
N VAL A 687 2.92 -9.93 1.22
CA VAL A 687 3.87 -8.86 0.86
C VAL A 687 3.42 -8.05 -0.34
N GLY A 688 3.69 -6.73 -0.32
CA GLY A 688 3.49 -5.85 -1.47
C GLY A 688 4.52 -6.11 -2.57
N ALA A 689 4.13 -6.85 -3.61
CA ALA A 689 5.01 -7.32 -4.69
C ALA A 689 4.93 -6.46 -5.97
N GLY A 690 4.61 -5.17 -5.83
CA GLY A 690 4.56 -4.22 -6.95
C GLY A 690 5.94 -3.68 -7.38
N GLY A 691 5.97 -2.95 -8.49
CA GLY A 691 7.17 -2.28 -9.00
C GLY A 691 8.24 -3.26 -9.47
N LYS A 692 9.50 -3.02 -9.10
CA LYS A 692 10.66 -3.82 -9.55
C LYS A 692 10.60 -5.30 -9.18
N TYR A 693 9.78 -5.67 -8.19
CA TYR A 693 9.59 -7.06 -7.73
C TYR A 693 8.48 -7.80 -8.47
N TYR A 694 7.57 -7.12 -9.17
CA TYR A 694 6.45 -7.78 -9.86
C TYR A 694 6.88 -8.87 -10.84
N PRO A 695 7.98 -8.74 -11.62
CA PRO A 695 8.43 -9.79 -12.52
C PRO A 695 8.69 -11.15 -11.83
N ASP A 696 9.07 -11.14 -10.55
CA ASP A 696 9.35 -12.34 -9.74
C ASP A 696 8.05 -13.01 -9.24
N PHE A 697 6.98 -12.23 -9.07
CA PHE A 697 5.72 -12.68 -8.45
C PHE A 697 4.53 -12.79 -9.42
N LYS A 698 4.63 -12.27 -10.65
CA LYS A 698 3.53 -12.24 -11.63
C LYS A 698 2.87 -13.61 -11.91
N ASP A 699 3.64 -14.70 -11.77
CA ASP A 699 3.22 -16.08 -12.00
C ASP A 699 2.94 -16.84 -10.67
N HIS A 700 3.04 -16.17 -9.52
CA HIS A 700 2.79 -16.73 -8.19
C HIS A 700 1.30 -17.10 -8.04
N PRO A 701 0.95 -18.31 -7.58
CA PRO A 701 -0.44 -18.80 -7.62
C PRO A 701 -1.43 -17.95 -6.81
N ASN A 702 -0.94 -17.36 -5.71
CA ASN A 702 -1.72 -16.51 -4.80
C ASN A 702 -1.38 -15.01 -4.93
N ILE A 703 -1.00 -14.54 -6.12
CA ILE A 703 -0.91 -13.09 -6.40
C ILE A 703 -2.29 -12.46 -6.56
N LYS A 704 -2.48 -11.30 -5.95
CA LYS A 704 -3.70 -10.49 -6.01
C LYS A 704 -3.39 -9.13 -6.64
N LEU A 705 -4.19 -8.77 -7.63
CA LEU A 705 -4.10 -7.53 -8.38
C LEU A 705 -5.34 -6.67 -8.09
N SER A 706 -5.13 -5.53 -7.44
CA SER A 706 -6.19 -4.60 -7.05
C SER A 706 -6.07 -3.32 -7.89
N PRO A 707 -6.97 -3.05 -8.84
CA PRO A 707 -6.99 -1.78 -9.56
C PRO A 707 -7.16 -0.60 -8.61
N VAL A 708 -6.76 0.60 -9.06
CA VAL A 708 -7.02 1.85 -8.35
C VAL A 708 -7.71 2.84 -9.28
N THR A 709 -8.35 3.87 -8.71
CA THR A 709 -9.02 4.93 -9.49
C THR A 709 -8.07 5.70 -10.40
N THR A 710 -6.75 5.66 -10.16
CA THR A 710 -5.78 6.49 -10.88
C THR A 710 -5.66 6.17 -12.37
N THR A 711 -6.02 7.12 -13.24
CA THR A 711 -5.75 7.07 -14.69
C THR A 711 -4.59 8.01 -15.04
N PHE A 712 -3.45 7.44 -15.47
CA PHE A 712 -2.32 8.19 -16.01
C PHE A 712 -2.59 8.59 -17.46
N ARG A 713 -2.29 9.85 -17.77
CA ARG A 713 -2.62 10.48 -19.05
C ARG A 713 -1.62 11.59 -19.40
N TRP A 714 -1.77 12.05 -20.62
CA TRP A 714 -1.11 13.23 -21.17
C TRP A 714 -2.13 14.35 -21.36
N ALA A 715 -2.09 15.35 -20.48
CA ALA A 715 -2.94 16.53 -20.55
C ALA A 715 -2.45 17.49 -21.64
N THR A 716 -3.32 18.04 -22.48
CA THR A 716 -2.92 18.87 -23.65
C THR A 716 -3.13 20.36 -23.44
N ASN A 717 -2.21 21.16 -23.98
CA ASN A 717 -2.32 22.62 -24.07
C ASN A 717 -2.53 23.06 -25.54
N ILE A 718 -3.63 23.76 -25.81
CA ILE A 718 -3.92 24.39 -27.11
C ILE A 718 -3.82 25.93 -27.06
N GLY A 719 -3.46 26.51 -25.91
CA GLY A 719 -3.39 27.94 -25.64
C GLY A 719 -1.99 28.55 -25.80
N GLU A 720 -1.80 29.71 -25.17
CA GLU A 720 -0.47 30.32 -25.00
C GLU A 720 0.22 29.67 -23.79
N ARG A 721 1.51 29.37 -23.93
CA ARG A 721 2.39 28.85 -22.88
C ARG A 721 2.92 30.00 -22.02
N GLY A 722 3.34 29.72 -20.79
CA GLY A 722 3.94 30.72 -19.88
C GLY A 722 5.21 31.41 -20.41
N ASP A 723 5.87 30.86 -21.43
CA ASP A 723 7.00 31.50 -22.12
C ASP A 723 6.58 32.50 -23.22
N GLY A 724 5.28 32.63 -23.49
CA GLY A 724 4.68 33.49 -24.50
C GLY A 724 4.63 32.88 -25.91
N ASN A 725 4.90 31.58 -26.07
CA ASN A 725 4.77 30.86 -27.33
C ASN A 725 3.47 30.03 -27.37
N THR A 726 2.99 29.69 -28.57
CA THR A 726 1.92 28.69 -28.77
C THR A 726 2.43 27.65 -29.76
N ASN A 727 2.26 26.37 -29.45
CA ASN A 727 2.53 25.31 -30.41
C ASN A 727 1.50 25.39 -31.56
N PRO A 728 1.94 25.61 -32.82
CA PRO A 728 1.01 25.82 -33.94
C PRO A 728 0.19 24.58 -34.30
N MET A 729 0.63 23.39 -33.91
CA MET A 729 -0.01 22.11 -34.24
C MET A 729 -1.06 21.68 -33.22
N MET A 730 -0.88 21.98 -31.93
CA MET A 730 -1.76 21.47 -30.86
C MET A 730 -3.23 21.88 -31.02
N LYS A 731 -3.50 23.04 -31.65
CA LYS A 731 -4.87 23.49 -31.95
C LYS A 731 -5.64 22.59 -32.94
N TYR A 732 -4.96 21.78 -33.77
CA TYR A 732 -5.61 20.90 -34.74
C TYR A 732 -6.06 19.59 -34.07
N ASP A 733 -7.36 19.30 -34.15
CA ASP A 733 -7.98 18.06 -33.66
C ASP A 733 -7.32 16.81 -34.24
N LYS A 734 -7.10 16.78 -35.55
CA LYS A 734 -6.42 15.68 -36.23
C LYS A 734 -4.99 15.46 -35.74
N PHE A 735 -4.27 16.51 -35.32
CA PHE A 735 -2.92 16.35 -34.78
C PHE A 735 -2.97 15.67 -33.39
N ARG A 736 -3.86 16.13 -32.50
CA ARG A 736 -4.05 15.48 -31.18
C ARG A 736 -4.56 14.04 -31.33
N GLN A 737 -5.52 13.81 -32.23
CA GLN A 737 -6.01 12.48 -32.57
C GLN A 737 -4.90 11.59 -33.16
N ALA A 738 -3.97 12.14 -33.96
CA ALA A 738 -2.83 11.37 -34.48
C ALA A 738 -1.95 10.83 -33.35
N ILE A 739 -1.65 11.64 -32.34
CA ILE A 739 -0.91 11.20 -31.14
C ILE A 739 -1.73 10.16 -30.37
N TYR A 740 -3.03 10.39 -30.16
CA TYR A 740 -3.93 9.45 -29.46
C TYR A 740 -3.96 8.05 -30.08
N TYR A 741 -4.02 7.96 -31.42
CA TYR A 741 -4.04 6.69 -32.16
C TYR A 741 -2.65 6.05 -32.32
N ALA A 742 -1.57 6.75 -32.00
CA ALA A 742 -0.20 6.23 -32.11
C ALA A 742 0.28 5.46 -30.86
N VAL A 743 -0.43 5.57 -29.72
CA VAL A 743 -0.07 4.89 -28.47
C VAL A 743 -0.62 3.47 -28.44
N ASP A 744 0.26 2.46 -28.39
CA ASP A 744 -0.10 1.07 -28.08
C ASP A 744 -0.17 0.86 -26.57
N ARG A 745 -1.36 1.05 -25.99
CA ARG A 745 -1.58 1.01 -24.54
C ARG A 745 -1.49 -0.40 -23.94
N GLU A 746 -1.78 -1.41 -24.76
CA GLU A 746 -1.68 -2.82 -24.37
C GLU A 746 -0.20 -3.23 -24.30
N GLU A 747 0.61 -2.91 -25.31
CA GLU A 747 2.05 -3.16 -25.29
C GLU A 747 2.73 -2.37 -24.14
N MET A 748 2.31 -1.12 -23.90
CA MET A 748 2.77 -0.31 -22.76
C MET A 748 2.49 -0.99 -21.43
N SER A 749 1.24 -1.42 -21.20
CA SER A 749 0.83 -2.03 -19.93
C SER A 749 1.41 -3.42 -19.70
N ALA A 750 1.62 -4.19 -20.78
CA ALA A 750 2.20 -5.52 -20.72
C ALA A 750 3.74 -5.53 -20.57
N THR A 751 4.45 -4.52 -21.09
CA THR A 751 5.92 -4.56 -21.23
C THR A 751 6.68 -3.44 -20.52
N VAL A 752 6.04 -2.30 -20.24
CA VAL A 752 6.69 -1.10 -19.68
C VAL A 752 6.19 -0.79 -18.27
N ASN A 753 4.88 -0.87 -18.06
CA ASN A 753 4.21 -0.48 -16.81
C ASN A 753 3.57 -1.66 -16.06
N SER A 754 4.01 -2.90 -16.33
CA SER A 754 3.40 -4.10 -15.75
C SER A 754 3.65 -4.16 -14.22
N PRO A 755 2.61 -4.37 -13.38
CA PRO A 755 1.21 -4.56 -13.72
C PRO A 755 0.47 -3.21 -13.84
N SER A 756 -0.20 -3.01 -14.97
CA SER A 756 -1.13 -1.91 -15.19
C SER A 756 -2.26 -2.35 -16.11
N ILE A 757 -3.35 -1.59 -16.13
CA ILE A 757 -4.49 -1.80 -17.04
C ILE A 757 -4.46 -0.70 -18.10
N ALA A 758 -4.41 -1.08 -19.37
CA ALA A 758 -4.45 -0.15 -20.50
C ALA A 758 -5.73 0.72 -20.47
N GLN A 759 -5.60 2.04 -20.59
CA GLN A 759 -6.75 2.97 -20.50
C GLN A 759 -6.96 3.74 -21.80
N GLN A 760 -8.06 3.43 -22.49
CA GLN A 760 -8.54 4.25 -23.60
C GLN A 760 -9.36 5.47 -23.13
N GLY A 761 -10.00 5.37 -21.96
CA GLY A 761 -10.84 6.40 -21.35
C GLY A 761 -10.16 7.17 -20.23
N LEU A 762 -10.81 8.24 -19.81
CA LEU A 762 -10.39 9.10 -18.71
C LEU A 762 -10.69 8.43 -17.35
N LEU A 763 -11.79 7.69 -17.29
CA LEU A 763 -12.22 6.93 -16.12
C LEU A 763 -11.68 5.49 -16.19
N SER A 764 -10.91 5.10 -15.17
CA SER A 764 -10.44 3.72 -14.98
C SER A 764 -11.61 2.73 -14.75
N PRO A 765 -11.36 1.40 -14.77
CA PRO A 765 -12.37 0.41 -14.42
C PRO A 765 -12.86 0.50 -12.98
N GLU A 766 -12.16 1.22 -12.09
CA GLU A 766 -12.49 1.27 -10.67
C GLU A 766 -13.64 2.23 -10.35
N TYR A 767 -13.98 3.14 -11.28
CA TYR A 767 -15.12 4.04 -11.12
C TYR A 767 -16.45 3.30 -11.19
N VAL A 768 -17.33 3.63 -10.27
CA VAL A 768 -18.71 3.13 -10.15
C VAL A 768 -19.62 4.36 -10.19
N ILE A 769 -20.76 4.28 -10.89
CA ILE A 769 -21.53 5.49 -11.24
C ILE A 769 -22.18 6.20 -10.04
N HIS A 770 -22.51 5.46 -8.99
CA HIS A 770 -23.12 5.94 -7.77
C HIS A 770 -22.78 4.98 -6.62
N TYR A 771 -22.80 5.42 -5.36
CA TYR A 771 -22.38 4.58 -4.23
C TYR A 771 -23.33 3.38 -3.96
N THR A 772 -24.57 3.43 -4.45
CA THR A 772 -25.51 2.30 -4.35
C THR A 772 -25.24 1.18 -5.35
N GLU A 773 -24.34 1.40 -6.30
CA GLU A 773 -24.01 0.43 -7.34
C GLU A 773 -22.75 -0.37 -6.97
N THR A 774 -22.66 -1.58 -7.51
CA THR A 774 -21.51 -2.49 -7.34
C THR A 774 -20.81 -2.80 -8.67
N GLN A 775 -21.40 -2.38 -9.79
CA GLN A 775 -20.83 -2.57 -11.12
C GLN A 775 -19.92 -1.40 -11.54
N SER A 776 -18.71 -1.73 -12.02
CA SER A 776 -17.83 -0.79 -12.71
C SER A 776 -18.53 -0.07 -13.86
N TYR A 777 -18.47 1.27 -13.88
CA TYR A 777 -18.93 2.13 -14.96
C TYR A 777 -18.41 1.64 -16.33
N ARG A 778 -17.13 1.28 -16.42
CA ARG A 778 -16.50 0.84 -17.67
C ARG A 778 -17.04 -0.50 -18.18
N SER A 779 -17.62 -1.32 -17.30
CA SER A 779 -18.25 -2.59 -17.66
C SER A 779 -19.70 -2.46 -18.16
N THR A 780 -20.35 -1.30 -17.99
CA THR A 780 -21.69 -0.99 -18.52
C THR A 780 -21.69 -0.84 -20.04
N ASP A 781 -22.85 -0.83 -20.69
CA ASP A 781 -22.91 -0.58 -22.15
C ASP A 781 -22.67 0.90 -22.48
N GLN A 782 -23.11 1.81 -21.61
CA GLN A 782 -22.82 3.24 -21.67
C GLN A 782 -21.31 3.51 -21.65
N GLY A 783 -20.59 2.96 -20.67
CA GLY A 783 -19.14 3.13 -20.52
C GLY A 783 -18.32 2.54 -21.68
N LYS A 784 -18.85 1.55 -22.40
CA LYS A 784 -18.23 1.03 -23.64
C LYS A 784 -18.50 1.94 -24.85
N SER A 785 -19.70 2.53 -24.93
CA SER A 785 -20.13 3.36 -26.07
C SER A 785 -19.30 4.63 -26.31
N VAL A 786 -18.60 5.12 -25.27
CA VAL A 786 -17.65 6.24 -25.34
C VAL A 786 -16.61 6.07 -26.46
N PHE A 787 -16.22 4.82 -26.73
CA PHE A 787 -15.17 4.49 -27.70
C PHE A 787 -15.69 4.10 -29.09
N ASP A 788 -16.99 4.23 -29.36
CA ASP A 788 -17.57 3.89 -30.65
C ASP A 788 -16.88 4.62 -31.81
N GLY A 789 -16.27 3.85 -32.70
CA GLY A 789 -15.51 4.36 -33.85
C GLY A 789 -14.07 4.80 -33.55
N LYS A 790 -13.54 4.57 -32.34
CA LYS A 790 -12.18 4.95 -31.91
C LYS A 790 -11.23 3.75 -31.77
N SER A 791 -11.39 2.70 -32.58
CA SER A 791 -10.67 1.42 -32.46
C SER A 791 -10.64 0.82 -31.03
N PRO A 792 -11.81 0.59 -30.39
CA PRO A 792 -11.88 -0.07 -29.08
C PRO A 792 -11.34 -1.50 -29.08
N GLU A 793 -11.30 -2.16 -30.23
CA GLU A 793 -10.72 -3.50 -30.40
C GLU A 793 -9.19 -3.57 -30.19
N THR A 794 -8.52 -2.42 -30.11
CA THR A 794 -7.08 -2.26 -29.85
C THR A 794 -6.81 -1.16 -28.81
N THR A 795 -7.79 -0.87 -27.95
CA THR A 795 -7.67 0.13 -26.86
C THR A 795 -7.20 1.50 -27.40
N GLY A 796 -7.71 1.87 -28.59
CA GLY A 796 -7.40 3.11 -29.28
C GLY A 796 -6.14 3.09 -30.16
N TYR A 797 -5.38 1.99 -30.26
CA TYR A 797 -4.18 1.95 -31.09
C TYR A 797 -4.51 1.72 -32.58
N ASN A 798 -4.13 2.67 -33.44
CA ASN A 798 -4.33 2.60 -34.89
C ASN A 798 -3.26 3.43 -35.64
N PRO A 799 -2.03 2.91 -35.83
CA PRO A 799 -0.91 3.69 -36.37
C PRO A 799 -1.11 4.12 -37.84
N THR A 800 -1.95 3.39 -38.60
CA THR A 800 -2.30 3.79 -39.97
C THR A 800 -3.19 5.03 -39.98
N LEU A 801 -4.18 5.10 -39.08
CA LEU A 801 -5.03 6.27 -38.92
C LEU A 801 -4.24 7.44 -38.31
N ALA A 802 -3.38 7.18 -37.33
CA ALA A 802 -2.49 8.17 -36.73
C ALA A 802 -1.70 8.93 -37.79
N LYS A 803 -1.00 8.20 -38.67
CA LYS A 803 -0.24 8.79 -39.78
C LYS A 803 -1.10 9.59 -40.74
N GLN A 804 -2.28 9.08 -41.11
CA GLN A 804 -3.19 9.80 -42.00
C GLN A 804 -3.63 11.14 -41.39
N LEU A 805 -4.01 11.14 -40.11
CA LEU A 805 -4.47 12.33 -39.40
C LEU A 805 -3.35 13.36 -39.22
N PHE A 806 -2.10 12.92 -38.97
CA PHE A 806 -0.93 13.81 -38.97
C PHE A 806 -0.71 14.46 -40.35
N GLU A 807 -0.75 13.68 -41.43
CA GLU A 807 -0.58 14.21 -42.80
C GLU A 807 -1.67 15.22 -43.17
N GLU A 808 -2.91 14.97 -42.75
CA GLU A 808 -4.03 15.89 -42.92
C GLU A 808 -3.86 17.17 -42.08
N ALA A 809 -3.51 17.06 -40.80
CA ALA A 809 -3.28 18.20 -39.91
C ALA A 809 -2.14 19.10 -40.40
N TYR A 810 -1.02 18.50 -40.84
CA TYR A 810 0.12 19.21 -41.40
C TYR A 810 -0.28 19.97 -42.68
N ALA A 811 -1.04 19.34 -43.57
CA ALA A 811 -1.53 19.99 -44.79
C ALA A 811 -2.51 21.14 -44.48
N GLU A 812 -3.34 21.02 -43.44
CA GLU A 812 -4.23 22.08 -42.96
C GLU A 812 -3.47 23.26 -42.34
N ALA A 813 -2.43 22.99 -41.54
CA ALA A 813 -1.55 24.02 -40.97
C ALA A 813 -0.77 24.79 -42.05
N VAL A 814 -0.25 24.09 -43.08
CA VAL A 814 0.35 24.72 -44.27
C VAL A 814 -0.67 25.57 -45.04
N ALA A 815 -1.91 25.08 -45.18
CA ALA A 815 -2.97 25.79 -45.92
C ALA A 815 -3.48 27.04 -45.17
N ALA A 816 -3.49 27.00 -43.84
CA ALA A 816 -3.80 28.15 -42.98
C ALA A 816 -2.65 29.17 -42.92
N GLY A 817 -1.41 28.72 -43.17
CA GLY A 817 -0.19 29.53 -43.09
C GLY A 817 0.38 29.63 -41.68
N ASP A 818 0.02 28.68 -40.81
CA ASP A 818 0.56 28.55 -39.45
C ASP A 818 1.94 27.87 -39.43
N ILE A 819 2.23 27.05 -40.45
CA ILE A 819 3.57 26.49 -40.75
C ILE A 819 3.85 26.60 -42.26
N THR A 820 5.11 26.40 -42.66
CA THR A 820 5.54 26.27 -44.07
C THR A 820 5.64 24.81 -44.47
N ASP A 821 5.36 24.49 -45.75
CA ASP A 821 5.59 23.14 -46.28
C ASP A 821 7.08 22.78 -46.22
N GLY A 822 7.42 21.76 -45.44
CA GLY A 822 8.79 21.34 -45.15
C GLY A 822 9.36 21.88 -43.83
N ASP A 823 8.58 22.63 -43.04
CA ASP A 823 8.95 22.93 -41.64
C ASP A 823 8.82 21.65 -40.78
N GLU A 824 9.77 21.46 -39.88
CA GLU A 824 9.71 20.47 -38.80
C GLU A 824 8.81 21.02 -37.68
N VAL A 825 7.81 20.24 -37.28
CA VAL A 825 6.95 20.55 -36.14
C VAL A 825 7.32 19.67 -34.96
N TYR A 826 7.07 20.13 -33.74
CA TYR A 826 7.37 19.36 -32.54
C TYR A 826 6.17 19.34 -31.59
N VAL A 827 6.23 18.47 -30.58
CA VAL A 827 5.41 18.56 -29.38
C VAL A 827 6.30 18.30 -28.17
N GLU A 828 6.14 19.10 -27.11
CA GLU A 828 6.92 18.98 -25.87
C GLU A 828 6.08 18.39 -24.73
N LEU A 829 6.49 17.20 -24.28
CA LEU A 829 6.00 16.54 -23.08
C LEU A 829 6.79 17.00 -21.86
N SER A 830 6.12 17.69 -20.94
CA SER A 830 6.63 18.00 -19.62
C SER A 830 6.35 16.86 -18.64
N MET A 831 7.33 16.47 -17.83
CA MET A 831 7.17 15.41 -16.82
C MET A 831 8.08 15.61 -15.61
N LEU A 832 7.75 14.96 -14.49
CA LEU A 832 8.65 14.85 -13.34
C LEU A 832 9.86 13.99 -13.71
N ASP A 833 11.06 14.46 -13.35
CA ASP A 833 12.34 13.79 -13.54
C ASP A 833 12.49 12.59 -12.59
N ALA A 834 11.85 11.48 -12.96
CA ALA A 834 11.82 10.22 -12.24
C ALA A 834 12.03 9.04 -13.20
N GLU A 835 12.74 8.01 -12.77
CA GLU A 835 13.12 6.85 -13.60
C GLU A 835 11.89 6.14 -14.22
N SER A 836 10.80 6.00 -13.48
CA SER A 836 9.53 5.44 -13.95
C SER A 836 8.89 6.26 -15.08
N ASN A 837 9.04 7.59 -15.02
CA ASN A 837 8.51 8.50 -16.03
C ASN A 837 9.37 8.47 -17.29
N TRP A 838 10.70 8.43 -17.16
CA TRP A 838 11.61 8.21 -18.29
C TRP A 838 11.29 6.90 -19.01
N THR A 839 11.24 5.79 -18.26
CA THR A 839 10.94 4.45 -18.77
C THR A 839 9.64 4.42 -19.57
N SER A 840 8.57 5.03 -19.03
CA SER A 840 7.26 5.08 -19.70
C SER A 840 7.28 5.99 -20.92
N ASN A 841 7.75 7.24 -20.77
CA ASN A 841 7.52 8.28 -21.77
C ASN A 841 8.54 8.25 -22.93
N GLU A 842 9.76 7.76 -22.73
CA GLU A 842 10.69 7.49 -23.85
C GLU A 842 10.15 6.37 -24.76
N TRP A 843 9.56 5.33 -24.16
CA TRP A 843 8.93 4.26 -24.92
C TRP A 843 7.75 4.79 -25.76
N VAL A 844 6.84 5.59 -25.17
CA VAL A 844 5.71 6.14 -25.92
C VAL A 844 6.19 7.13 -27.00
N LYS A 845 7.20 7.97 -26.71
CA LYS A 845 7.89 8.80 -27.72
C LYS A 845 8.36 7.97 -28.91
N SER A 846 9.10 6.89 -28.65
CA SER A 846 9.63 5.99 -29.69
C SER A 846 8.52 5.40 -30.56
N LYS A 847 7.41 4.99 -29.95
CA LYS A 847 6.24 4.43 -30.67
C LYS A 847 5.49 5.47 -31.50
N ILE A 848 5.40 6.72 -31.03
CA ILE A 848 4.78 7.81 -31.81
C ILE A 848 5.66 8.18 -32.99
N GLU A 849 6.97 8.34 -32.77
CA GLU A 849 7.93 8.62 -33.85
C GLU A 849 7.90 7.45 -34.87
N GLU A 850 7.92 6.19 -34.43
CA GLU A 850 7.72 5.02 -35.30
C GLU A 850 6.40 5.09 -36.08
N ALA A 851 5.25 5.33 -35.42
CA ALA A 851 3.94 5.34 -36.08
C ALA A 851 3.81 6.43 -37.16
N LEU A 852 4.40 7.61 -36.94
CA LEU A 852 4.36 8.72 -37.89
C LEU A 852 5.40 8.55 -39.02
N ASP A 853 6.57 7.97 -38.72
CA ASP A 853 7.67 7.73 -39.67
C ASP A 853 7.65 6.37 -40.37
N ALA A 854 6.72 5.47 -40.05
CA ALA A 854 6.64 4.00 -40.29
C ALA A 854 7.04 3.37 -41.64
N LEU A 855 7.63 4.09 -42.60
CA LEU A 855 8.31 3.53 -43.77
C LEU A 855 9.65 4.26 -43.98
N PRO A 856 10.79 3.55 -44.09
CA PRO A 856 12.04 4.14 -44.55
C PRO A 856 11.88 4.80 -45.93
N GLY A 857 11.97 6.13 -45.98
CA GLY A 857 11.64 6.94 -47.16
C GLY A 857 10.18 7.42 -47.24
N GLY A 858 9.49 7.50 -46.10
CA GLY A 858 8.12 7.99 -45.97
C GLY A 858 7.95 9.51 -46.18
N SER A 859 6.69 9.93 -46.19
CA SER A 859 6.19 11.29 -46.42
C SER A 859 6.57 12.32 -45.34
N ASN A 860 6.90 11.85 -44.13
CA ASN A 860 7.00 12.66 -42.91
C ASN A 860 8.38 12.64 -42.25
N ALA A 861 9.35 11.92 -42.82
CA ALA A 861 10.72 11.94 -42.33
C ALA A 861 11.24 13.39 -42.27
N ASP A 862 11.89 13.74 -41.17
CA ASP A 862 12.36 15.09 -40.84
C ASP A 862 11.23 16.16 -40.73
N LYS A 863 9.97 15.76 -40.46
CA LYS A 863 8.83 16.70 -40.22
C LYS A 863 8.30 16.73 -38.80
N PHE A 864 8.62 15.76 -37.95
CA PHE A 864 8.10 15.67 -36.59
C PHE A 864 9.18 15.31 -35.57
N GLU A 865 9.14 15.94 -34.41
CA GLU A 865 10.00 15.63 -33.26
C GLU A 865 9.17 15.60 -31.96
N PHE A 866 9.20 14.50 -31.22
CA PHE A 866 8.58 14.44 -29.89
C PHE A 866 9.64 14.76 -28.81
N LYS A 867 9.47 15.85 -28.08
CA LYS A 867 10.41 16.33 -27.06
C LYS A 867 9.97 15.90 -25.68
N ILE A 868 10.92 15.47 -24.86
CA ILE A 868 10.72 15.22 -23.43
C ILE A 868 11.47 16.30 -22.67
N GLN A 869 10.76 16.99 -21.78
CA GLN A 869 11.27 18.06 -20.94
C GLN A 869 11.09 17.67 -19.45
N PRO A 870 12.14 17.15 -18.80
CA PRO A 870 12.10 16.76 -17.39
C PRO A 870 12.15 17.98 -16.47
N TYR A 871 11.52 17.87 -15.30
CA TYR A 871 11.51 18.89 -14.25
C TYR A 871 11.60 18.25 -12.85
N SER A 872 12.22 18.93 -11.89
CA SER A 872 12.00 18.63 -10.47
C SER A 872 10.55 18.92 -10.07
N SER A 873 10.04 18.33 -8.99
CA SER A 873 8.64 18.48 -8.57
C SER A 873 8.19 19.94 -8.42
N GLU A 874 9.02 20.80 -7.83
CA GLU A 874 8.73 22.23 -7.69
C GLU A 874 8.67 22.93 -9.05
N ALA A 875 9.61 22.62 -9.95
CA ALA A 875 9.66 23.22 -11.29
C ALA A 875 8.52 22.73 -12.20
N LEU A 876 8.08 21.47 -12.05
CA LEU A 876 6.92 20.94 -12.77
C LEU A 876 5.64 21.64 -12.32
N ASN A 877 5.44 21.79 -11.01
CA ASN A 877 4.29 22.52 -10.46
C ASN A 877 4.27 23.98 -10.93
N GLY A 878 5.43 24.63 -11.02
CA GLY A 878 5.58 25.96 -11.62
C GLY A 878 5.22 25.98 -13.11
N ALA A 879 5.75 25.05 -13.90
CA ALA A 879 5.45 24.93 -15.33
C ALA A 879 3.96 24.65 -15.59
N VAL A 880 3.30 23.85 -14.76
CA VAL A 880 1.86 23.60 -14.82
C VAL A 880 1.07 24.86 -14.48
N ALA A 881 1.40 25.55 -13.38
CA ALA A 881 0.72 26.79 -12.97
C ALA A 881 0.86 27.92 -14.00
N ASP A 882 2.01 28.01 -14.69
CA ASP A 882 2.26 28.96 -15.77
C ASP A 882 1.77 28.47 -17.15
N ASN A 883 1.12 27.29 -17.25
CA ASN A 883 0.71 26.64 -18.50
C ASN A 883 1.87 26.43 -19.51
N ASN A 884 3.11 26.31 -19.06
CA ASN A 884 4.31 26.23 -19.91
C ASN A 884 4.66 24.79 -20.33
N PHE A 885 3.78 24.17 -21.12
CA PHE A 885 3.93 22.85 -21.71
C PHE A 885 3.09 22.74 -22.99
N ASP A 886 3.39 21.81 -23.90
CA ASP A 886 2.45 21.43 -24.97
C ASP A 886 1.58 20.25 -24.50
N ILE A 887 2.22 19.28 -23.84
CA ILE A 887 1.60 18.14 -23.17
C ILE A 887 2.27 17.98 -21.80
N VAL A 888 1.54 17.53 -20.77
CA VAL A 888 2.11 17.20 -19.46
C VAL A 888 1.61 15.84 -18.93
N PHE A 889 2.50 15.05 -18.33
CA PHE A 889 2.19 13.71 -17.79
C PHE A 889 1.73 13.77 -16.32
N TYR A 890 0.47 13.39 -16.06
CA TYR A 890 -0.16 13.38 -14.73
C TYR A 890 -1.21 12.25 -14.61
N GLY A 891 -1.60 11.95 -13.37
CA GLY A 891 -2.76 11.08 -13.07
C GLY A 891 -4.00 11.90 -12.69
N TRP A 892 -5.21 11.34 -12.91
CA TRP A 892 -6.41 11.72 -12.14
C TRP A 892 -6.80 10.58 -11.22
N THR A 893 -7.29 10.91 -10.03
CA THR A 893 -7.65 9.95 -8.98
C THR A 893 -8.69 10.56 -8.03
N GLY A 894 -9.27 9.75 -7.15
CA GLY A 894 -10.34 10.16 -6.21
C GLY A 894 -11.76 9.90 -6.73
N VAL A 895 -12.77 10.26 -5.92
CA VAL A 895 -14.23 10.17 -6.20
C VAL A 895 -14.69 8.93 -6.97
N LYS A 896 -14.31 7.76 -6.45
CA LYS A 896 -14.62 6.45 -7.03
C LYS A 896 -16.11 6.25 -7.37
N PHE A 897 -16.99 6.76 -6.52
CA PHE A 897 -18.45 6.61 -6.59
C PHE A 897 -19.18 7.84 -7.16
N ASP A 898 -18.42 8.86 -7.62
CA ASP A 898 -18.93 10.01 -8.36
C ASP A 898 -17.96 10.37 -9.51
N PRO A 899 -17.93 9.57 -10.59
CA PRO A 899 -17.08 9.85 -11.75
C PRO A 899 -17.49 11.12 -12.50
N ILE A 900 -18.73 11.61 -12.32
CA ILE A 900 -19.19 12.86 -12.93
C ILE A 900 -18.54 14.04 -12.22
N ALA A 901 -18.45 14.01 -10.89
CA ALA A 901 -17.67 14.98 -10.13
C ALA A 901 -16.20 15.00 -10.51
N LEU A 902 -15.55 13.84 -10.77
CA LEU A 902 -14.14 13.85 -11.20
C LEU A 902 -13.98 14.74 -12.44
N MET A 903 -14.84 14.54 -13.43
CA MET A 903 -14.82 15.32 -14.65
C MET A 903 -15.14 16.80 -14.34
N GLY A 904 -16.20 17.10 -13.60
CA GLY A 904 -16.57 18.49 -13.28
C GLY A 904 -15.60 19.25 -12.37
N TRP A 905 -14.85 18.59 -11.48
CA TRP A 905 -13.86 19.22 -10.61
C TRP A 905 -12.55 19.52 -11.34
N VAL A 906 -12.21 18.69 -12.31
CA VAL A 906 -11.16 18.96 -13.30
C VAL A 906 -11.62 20.05 -14.29
N TRP A 907 -12.93 20.16 -14.55
CA TRP A 907 -13.51 21.10 -15.54
C TRP A 907 -14.67 21.95 -15.01
N ASN A 908 -14.35 22.89 -14.12
CA ASN A 908 -15.21 24.03 -13.78
C ASN A 908 -14.50 25.37 -14.03
N GLU A 909 -15.23 26.48 -13.95
CA GLU A 909 -14.71 27.84 -14.23
C GLU A 909 -13.58 28.31 -13.29
N ASN A 910 -13.30 27.59 -12.19
CA ASN A 910 -12.23 27.91 -11.24
C ASN A 910 -10.91 27.18 -11.52
N PHE A 911 -10.86 26.22 -12.46
CA PHE A 911 -9.64 25.56 -12.96
C PHE A 911 -8.71 24.89 -11.93
N ALA A 912 -9.16 24.68 -10.68
CA ALA A 912 -8.28 24.37 -9.55
C ALA A 912 -7.45 23.08 -9.67
N TYR A 913 -7.89 22.12 -10.49
CA TYR A 913 -7.25 20.80 -10.67
C TYR A 913 -7.05 20.41 -12.15
N MET A 914 -7.12 21.39 -13.07
CA MET A 914 -6.94 21.16 -14.51
C MET A 914 -5.46 21.21 -14.88
N HIS A 915 -5.01 20.32 -15.76
CA HIS A 915 -3.67 20.35 -16.36
C HIS A 915 -3.73 20.47 -17.90
N GLU A 916 -4.92 20.43 -18.46
CA GLU A 916 -5.23 20.73 -19.84
C GLU A 916 -5.43 22.26 -19.96
N ASN A 917 -5.00 22.91 -21.06
CA ASN A 917 -5.10 24.37 -21.18
C ASN A 917 -5.60 24.83 -22.56
N GLY A 918 -6.28 25.99 -22.60
CA GLY A 918 -6.91 26.57 -23.78
C GLY A 918 -8.29 26.00 -24.12
N TRP A 919 -8.81 25.10 -23.29
CA TRP A 919 -10.09 24.41 -23.46
C TRP A 919 -11.23 25.10 -22.70
N THR A 920 -12.46 24.98 -23.20
CA THR A 920 -13.67 25.54 -22.56
C THR A 920 -14.81 24.52 -22.45
N PRO A 921 -14.58 23.32 -21.87
CA PRO A 921 -15.56 22.24 -21.85
C PRO A 921 -16.88 22.65 -21.20
N GLY A 922 -16.82 23.44 -20.12
CA GLY A 922 -18.01 23.95 -19.41
C GLY A 922 -19.09 24.59 -20.28
N ALA A 923 -18.72 25.13 -21.46
CA ALA A 923 -19.64 25.77 -22.41
C ALA A 923 -20.06 24.88 -23.60
N TRP A 924 -19.72 23.60 -23.62
CA TRP A 924 -20.09 22.67 -24.70
C TRP A 924 -21.50 22.13 -24.50
N ASP A 925 -22.37 22.29 -25.49
CA ASP A 925 -23.72 21.70 -25.51
C ASP A 925 -23.64 20.16 -25.62
N ILE A 926 -24.08 19.45 -24.59
CA ILE A 926 -24.15 17.98 -24.55
C ILE A 926 -25.61 17.54 -24.48
N THR A 927 -25.99 16.65 -25.40
CA THR A 927 -27.34 16.06 -25.44
C THR A 927 -27.30 14.65 -24.89
N VAL A 928 -28.11 14.37 -23.87
CA VAL A 928 -28.19 13.10 -23.15
C VAL A 928 -29.60 12.54 -23.24
N ASP A 929 -29.75 11.21 -23.35
CA ASP A 929 -31.05 10.54 -23.22
C ASP A 929 -31.31 10.23 -21.73
N LEU A 930 -32.40 10.77 -21.19
CA LEU A 930 -32.82 10.63 -19.79
C LEU A 930 -34.22 10.01 -19.74
N PRO A 931 -34.39 8.73 -20.15
CA PRO A 931 -35.70 8.09 -20.24
C PRO A 931 -36.46 8.06 -18.90
N ASN A 932 -35.74 8.05 -17.77
CA ASN A 932 -36.34 7.89 -16.45
C ASN A 932 -36.72 9.24 -15.82
N TYR A 933 -35.84 10.25 -15.84
CA TYR A 933 -36.15 11.62 -15.44
C TYR A 933 -37.26 12.25 -16.32
N ASN A 934 -37.30 11.88 -17.60
CA ASN A 934 -38.32 12.31 -18.54
C ASN A 934 -39.55 11.39 -18.59
N ALA A 935 -39.69 10.43 -17.67
CA ALA A 935 -40.82 9.51 -17.64
C ALA A 935 -42.19 10.25 -17.63
N GLY A 936 -42.93 10.12 -18.72
CA GLY A 936 -44.24 10.77 -18.90
C GLY A 936 -44.20 12.18 -19.52
N LYS A 937 -43.03 12.70 -19.90
CA LYS A 937 -42.86 13.90 -20.74
C LYS A 937 -42.92 13.49 -22.23
N ASP A 938 -43.12 14.46 -23.14
CA ASP A 938 -43.09 14.26 -24.62
C ASP A 938 -41.65 14.31 -25.20
N ILE A 939 -40.64 14.28 -24.34
CA ILE A 939 -39.20 14.29 -24.65
C ILE A 939 -38.54 13.07 -23.97
N THR A 940 -37.42 12.59 -24.49
CA THR A 940 -36.56 11.61 -23.81
C THR A 940 -35.16 12.21 -23.57
N THR A 941 -34.66 12.97 -24.54
CA THR A 941 -33.38 13.69 -24.43
C THR A 941 -33.51 15.09 -23.84
N GLU A 942 -32.51 15.51 -23.06
CA GLU A 942 -32.26 16.91 -22.72
C GLU A 942 -30.91 17.38 -23.30
N THR A 943 -30.74 18.69 -23.45
CA THR A 943 -29.47 19.31 -23.84
C THR A 943 -29.15 20.38 -22.82
N ARG A 944 -27.96 20.28 -22.21
CA ARG A 944 -27.39 21.24 -21.27
C ARG A 944 -25.92 21.42 -21.61
N THR A 945 -25.31 22.51 -21.17
CA THR A 945 -23.84 22.65 -21.24
C THR A 945 -23.15 21.64 -20.31
N PHE A 946 -21.87 21.35 -20.55
CA PHE A 946 -21.09 20.45 -19.67
C PHE A 946 -21.13 20.89 -18.19
N ASN A 947 -21.03 22.20 -17.94
CA ASN A 947 -21.08 22.73 -16.57
C ASN A 947 -22.49 22.59 -15.97
N GLU A 948 -23.56 22.85 -16.73
CA GLU A 948 -24.94 22.61 -16.29
C GLU A 948 -25.25 21.12 -16.07
N TRP A 949 -24.55 20.19 -16.73
CA TRP A 949 -24.66 18.75 -16.44
C TRP A 949 -24.00 18.38 -15.11
N PHE A 950 -22.78 18.85 -14.87
CA PHE A 950 -22.11 18.69 -13.58
C PHE A 950 -22.91 19.33 -12.44
N GLU A 951 -23.34 20.59 -12.58
CA GLU A 951 -24.16 21.26 -11.57
C GLU A 951 -25.50 20.56 -11.31
N ALA A 952 -26.07 19.87 -12.29
CA ALA A 952 -27.29 19.10 -12.13
C ALA A 952 -27.10 17.83 -11.28
N THR A 953 -25.93 17.19 -11.36
CA THR A 953 -25.61 15.95 -10.63
C THR A 953 -24.96 16.19 -9.27
N GLN A 954 -24.50 17.42 -8.96
CA GLN A 954 -23.96 17.75 -7.65
C GLN A 954 -25.03 18.25 -6.67
N SER A 955 -24.68 18.30 -5.38
CA SER A 955 -25.58 18.71 -4.30
C SER A 955 -26.30 20.03 -4.59
N GLY A 956 -27.64 19.99 -4.57
CA GLY A 956 -28.52 21.11 -4.92
C GLY A 956 -28.97 21.15 -6.39
N GLY A 957 -28.42 20.29 -7.24
CA GLY A 957 -28.86 20.07 -8.62
C GLY A 957 -30.17 19.29 -8.75
N ASP A 958 -30.84 19.40 -9.90
CA ASP A 958 -32.14 18.74 -10.16
C ASP A 958 -32.04 17.24 -10.52
N LEU A 959 -30.82 16.72 -10.57
CA LEU A 959 -30.46 15.31 -10.80
C LEU A 959 -29.49 14.80 -9.72
N TYR A 960 -29.53 15.38 -8.51
CA TYR A 960 -28.78 14.88 -7.35
C TYR A 960 -29.55 13.80 -6.58
N ASP A 961 -30.84 14.05 -6.31
CA ASP A 961 -31.66 13.15 -5.49
C ASP A 961 -32.11 11.90 -6.30
N PRO A 962 -31.94 10.67 -5.76
CA PRO A 962 -32.34 9.45 -6.46
C PRO A 962 -33.84 9.35 -6.79
N TYR A 963 -34.12 8.88 -8.00
CA TYR A 963 -35.46 8.56 -8.52
C TYR A 963 -35.47 7.19 -9.22
N PRO A 964 -36.64 6.59 -9.53
CA PRO A 964 -36.68 5.28 -10.17
C PRO A 964 -36.01 5.28 -11.56
N GLY A 965 -34.89 4.56 -11.71
CA GLY A 965 -34.07 4.54 -12.93
C GLY A 965 -33.02 5.65 -13.03
N PHE A 966 -32.69 6.28 -11.90
CA PHE A 966 -31.67 7.33 -11.78
C PHE A 966 -30.29 6.89 -12.27
N GLU A 967 -29.90 5.66 -11.97
CA GLU A 967 -28.57 5.13 -12.21
C GLU A 967 -28.33 4.91 -13.71
N GLU A 968 -29.35 4.49 -14.46
CA GLU A 968 -29.33 4.44 -15.94
C GLU A 968 -29.16 5.83 -16.56
N ASP A 969 -29.85 6.82 -16.01
CA ASP A 969 -29.77 8.21 -16.46
C ASP A 969 -28.38 8.82 -16.13
N LEU A 970 -27.81 8.58 -14.95
CA LEU A 970 -26.44 8.96 -14.59
C LEU A 970 -25.40 8.31 -15.51
N LEU A 971 -25.54 7.01 -15.82
CA LEU A 971 -24.66 6.31 -16.75
C LEU A 971 -24.66 6.97 -18.15
N ASN A 972 -25.83 7.41 -18.61
CA ASN A 972 -25.98 8.13 -19.87
C ASN A 972 -25.30 9.52 -19.83
N ILE A 973 -25.44 10.26 -18.72
CA ILE A 973 -24.77 11.56 -18.52
C ILE A 973 -23.25 11.39 -18.52
N CYS A 974 -22.73 10.47 -17.69
CA CYS A 974 -21.31 10.19 -17.56
C CYS A 974 -20.67 9.79 -18.90
N ALA A 975 -21.32 8.91 -19.67
CA ALA A 975 -20.84 8.52 -20.99
C ALA A 975 -20.88 9.67 -22.01
N ALA A 976 -21.91 10.51 -22.00
CA ALA A 976 -21.97 11.67 -22.89
C ALA A 976 -20.89 12.71 -22.56
N MET A 977 -20.62 12.95 -21.27
CA MET A 977 -19.56 13.85 -20.79
C MET A 977 -18.16 13.32 -21.12
N GLU A 978 -17.84 12.07 -20.75
CA GLU A 978 -16.54 11.47 -21.08
C GLU A 978 -16.29 11.46 -22.60
N LYS A 979 -17.34 11.12 -23.38
CA LYS A 979 -17.25 11.11 -24.84
C LYS A 979 -16.94 12.49 -25.43
N ALA A 980 -17.53 13.56 -24.93
CA ALA A 980 -17.24 14.91 -25.42
C ALA A 980 -15.75 15.29 -25.23
N LEU A 981 -15.18 14.93 -24.08
CA LEU A 981 -13.78 15.17 -23.73
C LEU A 981 -12.81 14.34 -24.59
N ILE A 982 -13.15 13.06 -24.84
CA ILE A 982 -12.40 12.12 -25.69
C ILE A 982 -12.58 12.42 -27.20
N ASP A 983 -13.67 13.05 -27.63
CA ASP A 983 -13.86 13.50 -29.02
C ASP A 983 -12.91 14.65 -29.40
N GLU A 984 -12.73 15.61 -28.48
CA GLU A 984 -11.80 16.73 -28.66
C GLU A 984 -10.32 16.37 -28.41
N VAL A 985 -10.06 15.25 -27.72
CA VAL A 985 -8.73 14.79 -27.30
C VAL A 985 -8.03 15.85 -26.45
N ILE A 986 -8.72 16.29 -25.39
CA ILE A 986 -8.16 17.25 -24.42
C ILE A 986 -7.05 16.63 -23.57
N ALA A 987 -7.11 15.31 -23.38
CA ALA A 987 -6.07 14.50 -22.79
C ALA A 987 -5.98 13.16 -23.56
N ILE A 988 -4.82 12.51 -23.47
CA ILE A 988 -4.57 11.20 -24.04
C ILE A 988 -4.35 10.23 -22.87
N PRO A 989 -5.35 9.42 -22.48
CA PRO A 989 -5.19 8.39 -21.47
C PRO A 989 -4.17 7.33 -21.91
N LEU A 990 -3.51 6.70 -20.94
CA LEU A 990 -2.44 5.74 -21.16
C LEU A 990 -2.70 4.42 -20.41
N PHE A 991 -2.66 4.46 -19.07
CA PHE A 991 -2.80 3.28 -18.21
C PHE A 991 -3.33 3.64 -16.82
N THR A 992 -3.77 2.62 -16.08
CA THR A 992 -4.13 2.68 -14.65
C THR A 992 -3.22 1.75 -13.87
N SER A 993 -2.68 2.23 -12.76
CA SER A 993 -1.85 1.43 -11.86
C SER A 993 -2.65 0.32 -11.18
N VAL A 994 -1.95 -0.72 -10.74
CA VAL A 994 -2.53 -1.86 -10.02
C VAL A 994 -1.71 -2.12 -8.76
N ASN A 995 -2.35 -2.07 -7.60
CA ASN A 995 -1.75 -2.50 -6.35
C ASN A 995 -1.59 -4.02 -6.39
N THR A 996 -0.44 -4.52 -5.93
CA THR A 996 -0.07 -5.93 -6.06
C THR A 996 0.36 -6.48 -4.72
N ALA A 997 -0.29 -7.56 -4.28
CA ALA A 997 0.07 -8.30 -3.08
C ALA A 997 0.24 -9.78 -3.42
N ALA A 998 1.33 -10.39 -2.98
CA ALA A 998 1.51 -11.84 -2.98
C ALA A 998 1.17 -12.37 -1.59
N TYR A 999 0.42 -13.47 -1.53
CA TYR A 999 0.03 -14.13 -0.28
C TYR A 999 0.63 -15.53 -0.20
N SER A 1000 0.98 -15.99 1.00
CA SER A 1000 1.51 -17.35 1.20
C SER A 1000 0.43 -18.39 0.93
N ASP A 1001 0.84 -19.62 0.62
CA ASP A 1001 -0.09 -20.75 0.39
C ASP A 1001 -0.92 -21.13 1.64
N ARG A 1002 -0.62 -20.54 2.81
CA ARG A 1002 -1.44 -20.65 4.02
C ARG A 1002 -2.74 -19.87 3.88
N VAL A 1003 -2.73 -18.75 3.16
CA VAL A 1003 -3.85 -17.81 3.06
C VAL A 1003 -4.86 -18.30 2.02
N VAL A 1004 -6.11 -18.48 2.46
CA VAL A 1004 -7.22 -18.79 1.57
C VAL A 1004 -8.25 -17.69 1.64
N PHE A 1005 -8.61 -17.16 0.47
CA PHE A 1005 -9.72 -16.22 0.29
C PHE A 1005 -10.98 -17.01 -0.01
N GLU A 1006 -12.07 -16.72 0.72
CA GLU A 1006 -13.39 -17.24 0.37
C GLU A 1006 -13.97 -16.49 -0.84
N ASN A 1007 -13.69 -15.18 -0.94
CA ASN A 1007 -13.97 -14.38 -2.12
C ASN A 1007 -12.92 -14.62 -3.23
N PRO A 1008 -13.27 -15.24 -4.38
CA PRO A 1008 -12.33 -15.57 -5.44
C PRO A 1008 -12.09 -14.40 -6.42
N GLU A 1009 -12.85 -13.31 -6.37
CA GLU A 1009 -12.83 -12.22 -7.35
C GLU A 1009 -12.69 -10.84 -6.68
N TYR A 1010 -12.14 -9.87 -7.42
CA TYR A 1010 -12.09 -8.49 -6.94
C TYR A 1010 -13.48 -7.85 -7.02
N HIS A 1011 -14.00 -7.38 -5.89
CA HIS A 1011 -15.22 -6.59 -5.79
C HIS A 1011 -14.86 -5.11 -5.51
N PRO A 1012 -15.51 -4.11 -6.13
CA PRO A 1012 -15.12 -2.71 -5.93
C PRO A 1012 -15.12 -2.28 -4.46
N TRP A 1013 -16.16 -2.56 -3.68
CA TRP A 1013 -16.19 -2.17 -2.26
C TRP A 1013 -15.27 -3.03 -1.39
N MET A 1014 -15.59 -4.32 -1.25
CA MET A 1014 -14.87 -5.28 -0.41
C MET A 1014 -13.45 -5.70 -0.88
N GLY A 1015 -12.99 -5.26 -2.05
CA GLY A 1015 -11.73 -5.72 -2.64
C GLY A 1015 -11.70 -7.24 -2.79
N TRP A 1016 -10.76 -7.91 -2.12
CA TRP A 1016 -10.65 -9.38 -2.07
C TRP A 1016 -11.40 -10.01 -0.87
N GLY A 1017 -12.31 -9.27 -0.22
CA GLY A 1017 -13.11 -9.72 0.93
C GLY A 1017 -12.57 -9.32 2.31
N GLY A 1018 -11.35 -8.79 2.39
CA GLY A 1018 -10.74 -8.41 3.69
C GLY A 1018 -10.50 -9.61 4.61
N MET A 1019 -10.33 -9.35 5.90
CA MET A 1019 -10.01 -10.40 6.89
C MET A 1019 -11.19 -11.30 7.26
N LYS A 1020 -12.43 -10.79 7.17
CA LYS A 1020 -13.66 -11.54 7.46
C LYS A 1020 -13.79 -12.77 6.55
N TYR A 1021 -13.57 -12.58 5.24
CA TYR A 1021 -13.68 -13.63 4.21
C TYR A 1021 -12.33 -14.24 3.82
N MET A 1022 -11.43 -14.36 4.78
CA MET A 1022 -10.09 -14.93 4.64
C MET A 1022 -9.80 -15.86 5.83
N TYR A 1023 -9.08 -16.96 5.61
CA TYR A 1023 -8.66 -17.88 6.67
C TYR A 1023 -7.28 -18.49 6.38
N LEU A 1024 -6.68 -19.12 7.41
CA LEU A 1024 -5.44 -19.87 7.28
C LEU A 1024 -5.71 -21.37 7.22
N ASN A 1025 -5.14 -22.06 6.24
CA ASN A 1025 -5.31 -23.51 6.06
C ASN A 1025 -4.29 -24.36 6.84
N GLN A 1026 -3.36 -23.72 7.57
CA GLN A 1026 -2.32 -24.33 8.40
C GLN A 1026 -2.21 -23.60 9.73
N SER A 1027 -2.31 -24.37 10.82
CA SER A 1027 -2.14 -23.89 12.19
C SER A 1027 -0.66 -23.65 12.55
N ASP A 1028 -0.41 -22.83 13.57
CA ASP A 1028 0.94 -22.45 14.02
C ASP A 1028 1.77 -23.64 14.50
N GLN A 1029 1.11 -24.77 14.80
CA GLN A 1029 1.72 -26.05 15.19
C GLN A 1029 2.12 -26.91 13.98
N GLU A 1030 1.57 -26.60 12.79
CA GLU A 1030 1.90 -27.22 11.50
C GLU A 1030 2.97 -26.43 10.75
N ILE A 1031 3.08 -25.11 11.02
CA ILE A 1031 4.25 -24.31 10.66
C ILE A 1031 5.45 -24.84 11.45
N LYS A 1032 6.30 -25.65 10.84
CA LYS A 1032 7.60 -25.99 11.43
C LYS A 1032 8.44 -24.72 11.52
N GLY A 1033 8.81 -24.31 12.73
CA GLY A 1033 9.82 -23.28 12.92
C GLY A 1033 11.18 -23.74 12.36
N GLU A 1034 11.85 -22.84 11.63
CA GLU A 1034 13.23 -23.00 11.14
C GLU A 1034 14.28 -22.92 12.27
#